data_AF-A0A1I0ZUN5-F1
#
_entry.id   AF-A0A1I0ZUN5-F1
#
_cell.length_a   1.000
_cell.length_b   1.000
_cell.length_c   1.000
_cell.angle_alpha   90.00
_cell.angle_beta   90.00
_cell.angle_gamma   90.00
#
_symmetry.space_group_name_H-M   'P 1'
#
loop_
_entity.id
_entity.type
_entity.pdbx_description
1 polymer ?
#
loop_
_entity_poly.entity_id
_entity_poly.type
_entity_poly.pdbx_seq_one_letter_code
_entity_poly.pdbx_strand_id
1 'polypeptide(L)'
;MDDCLELLHNPPAEAKGFTRWWWYGAAVTKEEIRRELGFMQAAGLGGVEIQITYPLQEDSEAQGIKNRAYYSPEFMEILDYTLTTAEQLGLFVDITLCSGWPFGGPFVPYDMAPEILIPYQIDVMGPSEYEQDFTTILPGEPIKAVMGKFENGALLPDTLQDITDHLGTTWLHGWQWGHCMNKVSIPEGHWKIYVFITNMYKQQVGIPAPGMEGYAIDHCRKDVSDFYFAQLGDPLLERLGKGRIRAFFCDSIELGGNNWTSILPQEFAARRGYELTPFMPALWGNIGEITADIRYDYYKTFSELTIDNFFRNFTEWSHARGVKTRIQAHGTWGDILQAYAAADYPEGETFGANDKYEVNTVHRRLASSAGHVYGRSVITNETFTWLRSPRFMETLEMMKAAVDAVFLDGINQIVNHGYSYSPESAGKPGWAFYASSFISHNNTWWEYYPILSSYIHTVSAYLQAGESYAEVGIYLPQADIWSAMPLAELHMAMKLEAHIGKSLVNRVQKSGYYFDFLNDEAITQLSRMTASGLQLGASRYKVLILPYVTRLPIDTADKLLAYVSEGGTLIAVTERPRTAPGYKDREANNRRLDTLTTDLFDRKDGIWKTVGKGKTIVIENEDQLVTRLRESETPDVEIESLGDASGSNLAAETIGYVHRIHRDGHVYFVANVSGEAQQACVRFKYGGRSATVLDPMTRRTLRRIQLPPESETASLALAFEPFQSLLVVFGEALADETGAADNGELPEARQHTRPMDISDRWTLRIPEADFEQALEQLQTWERFADVRYYCGSAFYEKKVTIPAIRPDQRVWLQLEDVREVAEVFVNGRSAGVLWKAPRRLDVTDWLAEGENALSIKVTNVWINRMLDPALQEPKPSSPLSENWPYFTEKIKQIRDRRLYGHKERQQVQSPLPAGLSGKATLQIVTPERTNLGEGEAPCED
;
A
#
# COMPACT_ATOMS: atom_id res chain seq x y z
N MET A 1 24.11 9.10 19.63
CA MET A 1 23.86 10.45 19.08
C MET A 1 24.45 10.54 17.68
N ASP A 2 25.72 10.16 17.51
CA ASP A 2 26.37 10.02 16.20
C ASP A 2 25.50 9.21 15.24
N ASP A 3 24.95 8.06 15.64
CA ASP A 3 24.15 7.21 14.74
C ASP A 3 22.87 7.88 14.18
N CYS A 4 22.06 8.61 14.96
CA CYS A 4 20.85 9.26 14.40
C CYS A 4 21.21 10.46 13.52
N LEU A 5 22.15 11.30 13.94
CA LEU A 5 22.63 12.40 13.09
C LEU A 5 23.36 11.86 11.85
N GLU A 6 24.04 10.73 11.98
CA GLU A 6 24.64 9.97 10.88
C GLU A 6 23.57 9.42 9.94
N LEU A 7 22.46 8.87 10.43
CA LEU A 7 21.31 8.47 9.61
C LEU A 7 20.72 9.65 8.83
N LEU A 8 20.73 10.87 9.39
CA LEU A 8 20.23 12.06 8.71
C LEU A 8 21.10 12.45 7.49
N HIS A 9 22.42 12.32 7.64
CA HIS A 9 23.37 12.77 6.62
C HIS A 9 23.82 11.65 5.67
N ASN A 10 23.94 10.43 6.19
CA ASN A 10 24.46 9.22 5.56
C ASN A 10 23.50 8.01 5.75
N PRO A 11 22.22 8.10 5.29
CA PRO A 11 21.30 6.98 5.40
C PRO A 11 21.79 5.74 4.61
N PRO A 12 21.60 4.51 5.12
CA PRO A 12 22.05 3.27 4.47
C PRO A 12 21.46 3.10 3.06
N ALA A 13 22.24 2.56 2.12
CA ALA A 13 21.80 2.43 0.73
C ALA A 13 20.57 1.52 0.58
N GLU A 14 20.42 0.53 1.46
CA GLU A 14 19.32 -0.43 1.52
C GLU A 14 17.97 0.23 1.80
N ALA A 15 17.97 1.42 2.41
CA ALA A 15 16.76 2.19 2.72
C ALA A 15 16.28 3.05 1.53
N LYS A 16 17.01 3.09 0.41
CA LYS A 16 16.55 3.81 -0.78
C LYS A 16 15.26 3.21 -1.35
N GLY A 17 14.47 4.06 -1.98
CA GLY A 17 13.28 3.63 -2.74
C GLY A 17 13.65 2.88 -4.03
N PHE A 18 12.71 2.08 -4.51
CA PHE A 18 12.81 1.30 -5.74
C PHE A 18 11.83 1.83 -6.78
N THR A 19 11.95 1.34 -8.01
CA THR A 19 10.93 1.56 -9.04
C THR A 19 10.55 0.25 -9.72
N ARG A 20 9.26 0.05 -9.96
CA ARG A 20 8.79 -1.02 -10.83
C ARG A 20 9.06 -0.62 -12.27
N TRP A 21 9.88 -1.40 -12.95
CA TRP A 21 10.35 -1.17 -14.30
C TRP A 21 9.60 -2.06 -15.29
N TRP A 22 8.67 -1.44 -16.02
CA TRP A 22 7.78 -2.11 -16.95
C TRP A 22 8.48 -2.39 -18.27
N TRP A 23 8.69 -3.67 -18.57
CA TRP A 23 9.18 -4.14 -19.85
C TRP A 23 8.02 -4.69 -20.69
N TYR A 24 7.91 -4.23 -21.93
CA TYR A 24 6.85 -4.65 -22.86
C TYR A 24 7.42 -5.59 -23.91
N GLY A 25 6.89 -6.81 -23.98
CA GLY A 25 7.36 -7.88 -24.87
C GLY A 25 8.83 -8.27 -24.70
N ALA A 26 9.45 -7.88 -23.58
CA ALA A 26 10.90 -7.88 -23.40
C ALA A 26 11.67 -7.23 -24.58
N ALA A 27 11.06 -6.22 -25.22
CA ALA A 27 11.61 -5.47 -26.34
C ALA A 27 12.59 -4.39 -25.87
N VAL A 28 13.62 -4.83 -25.14
CA VAL A 28 14.63 -3.96 -24.54
C VAL A 28 15.99 -4.12 -25.22
N THR A 29 16.86 -3.11 -25.10
CA THR A 29 18.23 -3.16 -25.65
C THR A 29 19.28 -2.88 -24.58
N LYS A 30 20.49 -3.42 -24.76
CA LYS A 30 21.60 -3.24 -23.80
C LYS A 30 21.98 -1.78 -23.59
N GLU A 31 21.91 -0.98 -24.65
CA GLU A 31 22.20 0.45 -24.61
C GLU A 31 21.16 1.18 -23.74
N GLU A 32 19.88 0.97 -24.02
CA GLU A 32 18.79 1.61 -23.28
C GLU A 32 18.72 1.13 -21.83
N ILE A 33 19.00 -0.15 -21.56
CA ILE A 33 19.11 -0.68 -20.19
C ILE A 33 20.15 0.09 -19.40
N ARG A 34 21.37 0.27 -19.95
CA ARG A 34 22.42 1.02 -19.26
C ARG A 34 22.03 2.49 -19.08
N ARG A 35 21.42 3.09 -20.09
CA ARG A 35 20.96 4.49 -20.07
C ARG A 35 19.91 4.71 -18.98
N GLU A 36 18.85 3.91 -18.94
CA GLU A 36 17.76 4.03 -17.98
C GLU A 36 18.20 3.69 -16.55
N LEU A 37 19.00 2.64 -16.33
CA LEU A 37 19.56 2.35 -15.02
C LEU A 37 20.47 3.49 -14.53
N GLY A 38 21.23 4.13 -15.44
CA GLY A 38 22.00 5.33 -15.13
C GLY A 38 21.13 6.49 -14.66
N PHE A 39 20.00 6.75 -15.34
CA PHE A 39 19.04 7.77 -14.89
C PHE A 39 18.42 7.42 -13.54
N MET A 40 18.06 6.17 -13.31
CA MET A 40 17.49 5.72 -12.03
C MET A 40 18.49 5.89 -10.89
N GLN A 41 19.75 5.52 -11.09
CA GLN A 41 20.83 5.71 -10.12
C GLN A 41 21.04 7.20 -9.81
N ALA A 42 21.17 8.04 -10.84
CA ALA A 42 21.35 9.49 -10.69
C ALA A 42 20.15 10.15 -10.00
N ALA A 43 18.95 9.58 -10.19
CA ALA A 43 17.72 10.01 -9.54
C ALA A 43 17.62 9.58 -8.06
N GLY A 44 18.59 8.84 -7.53
CA GLY A 44 18.64 8.42 -6.13
C GLY A 44 17.90 7.12 -5.81
N LEU A 45 17.45 6.37 -6.82
CA LEU A 45 16.83 5.05 -6.61
C LEU A 45 17.89 4.03 -6.16
N GLY A 46 17.48 3.10 -5.28
CA GLY A 46 18.32 2.03 -4.75
C GLY A 46 18.26 0.75 -5.58
N GLY A 47 17.22 0.60 -6.40
CA GLY A 47 17.06 -0.58 -7.23
C GLY A 47 15.81 -0.54 -8.09
N VAL A 48 15.63 -1.62 -8.83
CA VAL A 48 14.51 -1.83 -9.75
C VAL A 48 13.82 -3.14 -9.45
N GLU A 49 12.51 -3.18 -9.70
CA GLU A 49 11.79 -4.44 -9.89
C GLU A 49 11.50 -4.61 -11.38
N ILE A 50 11.97 -5.70 -12.00
CA ILE A 50 11.68 -5.97 -13.40
C ILE A 50 10.33 -6.68 -13.50
N GLN A 51 9.35 -6.01 -14.13
CA GLN A 51 8.02 -6.55 -14.39
C GLN A 51 7.77 -6.60 -15.90
N ILE A 52 7.62 -7.81 -16.43
CA ILE A 52 7.60 -8.05 -17.88
C ILE A 52 6.19 -8.42 -18.32
N THR A 53 5.69 -7.74 -19.33
CA THR A 53 4.30 -7.83 -19.79
C THR A 53 4.22 -7.91 -21.33
N TYR A 54 3.00 -7.98 -21.85
CA TYR A 54 2.62 -8.02 -23.27
C TYR A 54 3.31 -6.98 -24.21
N PRO A 55 3.27 -7.27 -25.54
CA PRO A 55 3.41 -6.40 -26.69
C PRO A 55 2.97 -4.93 -26.63
N LEU A 56 3.82 -3.91 -26.77
CA LEU A 56 3.29 -2.59 -27.19
C LEU A 56 3.22 -2.44 -28.72
N GLN A 57 4.17 -3.00 -29.44
CA GLN A 57 4.29 -2.92 -30.89
C GLN A 57 4.79 -4.26 -31.45
N GLU A 58 4.51 -4.52 -32.71
CA GLU A 58 5.08 -5.67 -33.43
C GLU A 58 6.58 -5.49 -33.67
N ASP A 59 7.26 -6.57 -34.05
CA ASP A 59 8.67 -6.52 -34.44
C ASP A 59 8.86 -5.61 -35.66
N SER A 60 9.87 -4.76 -35.59
CA SER A 60 10.15 -3.76 -36.62
C SER A 60 11.64 -3.44 -36.63
N GLU A 61 12.34 -3.96 -37.64
CA GLU A 61 13.77 -3.67 -37.83
C GLU A 61 14.01 -2.16 -38.03
N ALA A 62 13.13 -1.49 -38.76
CA ALA A 62 13.22 -0.06 -39.02
C ALA A 62 13.10 0.80 -37.75
N GLN A 63 12.35 0.32 -36.74
CA GLN A 63 12.18 1.01 -35.45
C GLN A 63 13.07 0.43 -34.33
N GLY A 64 13.86 -0.60 -34.63
CA GLY A 64 14.70 -1.30 -33.66
C GLY A 64 13.92 -2.12 -32.62
N ILE A 65 12.67 -2.49 -32.92
CA ILE A 65 11.78 -3.23 -31.99
C ILE A 65 11.90 -4.72 -32.27
N LYS A 66 12.29 -5.48 -31.25
CA LYS A 66 12.34 -6.94 -31.28
C LYS A 66 11.78 -7.50 -29.97
N ASN A 67 10.58 -8.04 -30.03
CA ASN A 67 9.98 -8.77 -28.92
C ASN A 67 10.72 -10.09 -28.73
N ARG A 68 10.86 -10.52 -27.46
CA ARG A 68 11.59 -11.74 -27.11
C ARG A 68 10.68 -12.65 -26.30
N ALA A 69 10.64 -13.92 -26.70
CA ALA A 69 9.96 -14.92 -25.90
C ALA A 69 10.63 -15.03 -24.53
N TYR A 70 9.82 -15.13 -23.48
CA TYR A 70 10.28 -15.36 -22.12
C TYR A 70 11.09 -16.68 -22.09
N TYR A 71 12.20 -16.71 -21.34
CA TYR A 71 13.22 -17.79 -21.36
C TYR A 71 13.97 -18.07 -22.67
N SER A 72 13.74 -17.33 -23.76
CA SER A 72 14.62 -17.47 -24.95
C SER A 72 16.10 -17.17 -24.60
N PRO A 73 17.07 -17.73 -25.35
CA PRO A 73 18.48 -17.41 -25.13
C PRO A 73 18.78 -15.91 -25.11
N GLU A 74 18.15 -15.14 -26.00
CA GLU A 74 18.28 -13.69 -26.07
C GLU A 74 17.63 -12.98 -24.88
N PHE A 75 16.52 -13.50 -24.35
CA PHE A 75 15.92 -12.99 -23.11
C PHE A 75 16.87 -13.20 -21.93
N MET A 76 17.44 -14.40 -21.79
CA MET A 76 18.38 -14.68 -20.70
C MET A 76 19.65 -13.84 -20.80
N GLU A 77 20.14 -13.59 -22.03
CA GLU A 77 21.27 -12.69 -22.26
C GLU A 77 20.96 -11.23 -21.85
N ILE A 78 19.76 -10.74 -22.14
CA ILE A 78 19.39 -9.37 -21.82
C ILE A 78 19.17 -9.16 -20.31
N LEU A 79 18.60 -10.17 -19.66
CA LEU A 79 18.42 -10.17 -18.21
C LEU A 79 19.77 -10.26 -17.48
N ASP A 80 20.67 -11.14 -17.93
CA ASP A 80 22.05 -11.23 -17.40
C ASP A 80 22.82 -9.92 -17.55
N TYR A 81 22.72 -9.27 -18.72
CA TYR A 81 23.31 -7.96 -18.93
C TYR A 81 22.72 -6.89 -18.00
N THR A 82 21.41 -6.95 -17.75
CA THR A 82 20.72 -6.03 -16.84
C THR A 82 21.22 -6.18 -15.41
N LEU A 83 21.29 -7.42 -14.90
CA LEU A 83 21.84 -7.72 -13.57
C LEU A 83 23.30 -7.25 -13.45
N THR A 84 24.13 -7.51 -14.46
CA THR A 84 25.54 -7.05 -14.50
C THR A 84 25.63 -5.53 -14.43
N THR A 85 24.77 -4.84 -15.19
CA THR A 85 24.79 -3.37 -15.27
C THR A 85 24.27 -2.75 -13.97
N ALA A 86 23.24 -3.33 -13.36
CA ALA A 86 22.74 -2.90 -12.06
C ALA A 86 23.82 -3.06 -10.97
N GLU A 87 24.52 -4.20 -10.93
CA GLU A 87 25.64 -4.43 -10.01
C GLU A 87 26.75 -3.38 -10.19
N GLN A 88 27.15 -3.08 -11.44
CA GLN A 88 28.15 -2.03 -11.74
C GLN A 88 27.72 -0.63 -11.27
N LEU A 89 26.42 -0.37 -11.21
CA LEU A 89 25.84 0.91 -10.77
C LEU A 89 25.51 0.93 -9.27
N GLY A 90 25.67 -0.20 -8.56
CA GLY A 90 25.30 -0.34 -7.15
C GLY A 90 23.78 -0.33 -6.92
N LEU A 91 23.02 -0.85 -7.89
CA LEU A 91 21.56 -0.98 -7.81
C LEU A 91 21.16 -2.43 -7.50
N PHE A 92 20.19 -2.59 -6.61
CA PHE A 92 19.54 -3.88 -6.38
C PHE A 92 18.53 -4.20 -7.49
N VAL A 93 18.30 -5.49 -7.74
CA VAL A 93 17.31 -5.97 -8.70
C VAL A 93 16.40 -6.98 -8.03
N ASP A 94 15.10 -6.68 -8.03
CA ASP A 94 14.03 -7.61 -7.75
C ASP A 94 13.38 -8.06 -9.07
N ILE A 95 12.83 -9.27 -9.09
CA ILE A 95 12.17 -9.83 -10.28
C ILE A 95 10.84 -10.44 -9.88
N THR A 96 9.77 -10.11 -10.60
CA THR A 96 8.54 -10.88 -10.52
C THR A 96 8.79 -12.25 -11.12
N LEU A 97 8.57 -13.32 -10.35
CA LEU A 97 8.80 -14.70 -10.82
C LEU A 97 7.64 -15.19 -11.71
N CYS A 98 7.20 -14.35 -12.63
CA CYS A 98 6.16 -14.59 -13.64
C CYS A 98 6.27 -13.51 -14.73
N SER A 99 5.48 -13.63 -15.79
CA SER A 99 5.14 -12.50 -16.66
C SER A 99 3.67 -12.15 -16.49
N GLY A 100 3.37 -10.86 -16.30
CA GLY A 100 2.04 -10.46 -15.84
C GLY A 100 1.68 -11.11 -14.51
N TRP A 101 0.40 -11.38 -14.29
CA TRP A 101 -0.12 -11.98 -13.05
C TRP A 101 -1.47 -12.67 -13.31
N PRO A 102 -1.91 -13.61 -12.46
CA PRO A 102 -1.16 -14.25 -11.37
C PRO A 102 -0.12 -15.26 -11.91
N PHE A 103 0.60 -15.95 -11.01
CA PHE A 103 1.65 -16.91 -11.36
C PHE A 103 1.12 -18.02 -12.29
N GLY A 104 1.79 -18.21 -13.43
CA GLY A 104 1.39 -19.21 -14.43
C GLY A 104 2.29 -19.21 -15.65
N GLY A 105 1.91 -19.99 -16.67
CA GLY A 105 2.64 -20.09 -17.93
C GLY A 105 2.19 -21.28 -18.81
N PRO A 106 2.72 -21.41 -20.04
CA PRO A 106 2.31 -22.44 -21.00
C PRO A 106 2.61 -23.87 -20.56
N PHE A 107 3.57 -24.04 -19.66
CA PHE A 107 3.99 -25.34 -19.15
C PHE A 107 3.12 -25.85 -17.99
N VAL A 108 2.19 -25.03 -17.48
CA VAL A 108 1.27 -25.42 -16.41
C VAL A 108 0.22 -26.37 -16.97
N PRO A 109 0.16 -27.64 -16.51
CA PRO A 109 -0.87 -28.57 -16.92
C PRO A 109 -2.28 -28.14 -16.50
N TYR A 110 -3.29 -28.58 -17.24
CA TYR A 110 -4.69 -28.24 -16.97
C TYR A 110 -5.17 -28.64 -15.56
N ASP A 111 -4.70 -29.77 -15.05
CA ASP A 111 -5.01 -30.33 -13.72
C ASP A 111 -4.20 -29.71 -12.57
N MET A 112 -3.24 -28.83 -12.89
CA MET A 112 -2.52 -27.99 -11.94
C MET A 112 -3.05 -26.55 -11.90
N ALA A 113 -4.06 -26.23 -12.73
CA ALA A 113 -4.74 -24.96 -12.71
C ALA A 113 -5.81 -24.93 -11.60
N PRO A 114 -6.07 -23.76 -10.99
CA PRO A 114 -7.02 -23.65 -9.89
C PRO A 114 -8.45 -23.95 -10.35
N GLU A 115 -9.28 -24.41 -9.42
CA GLU A 115 -10.61 -24.90 -9.73
C GLU A 115 -11.72 -23.97 -9.22
N ILE A 116 -12.82 -23.95 -9.98
CA ILE A 116 -14.04 -23.26 -9.62
C ILE A 116 -15.12 -24.30 -9.45
N LEU A 117 -15.60 -24.46 -8.22
CA LEU A 117 -16.72 -25.30 -7.87
C LEU A 117 -18.02 -24.49 -7.95
N ILE A 118 -19.02 -25.07 -8.61
CA ILE A 118 -20.36 -24.49 -8.79
C ILE A 118 -21.40 -25.54 -8.39
N PRO A 119 -22.43 -25.18 -7.58
CA PRO A 119 -23.51 -26.09 -7.26
C PRO A 119 -24.61 -26.08 -8.34
N TYR A 120 -25.15 -27.25 -8.65
CA TYR A 120 -26.40 -27.43 -9.39
C TYR A 120 -27.45 -28.05 -8.45
N GLN A 121 -28.52 -27.30 -8.20
CA GLN A 121 -29.56 -27.70 -7.24
C GLN A 121 -30.80 -28.24 -7.95
N ILE A 122 -31.31 -29.35 -7.46
CA ILE A 122 -32.53 -30.00 -7.93
C ILE A 122 -33.48 -30.15 -6.76
N ASP A 123 -34.74 -29.75 -6.96
CA ASP A 123 -35.82 -29.92 -5.98
C ASP A 123 -36.59 -31.21 -6.31
N VAL A 124 -36.71 -32.10 -5.34
CA VAL A 124 -37.35 -33.42 -5.49
C VAL A 124 -38.37 -33.66 -4.37
N MET A 125 -39.48 -34.30 -4.70
CA MET A 125 -40.50 -34.73 -3.75
C MET A 125 -40.47 -36.25 -3.64
N GLY A 126 -40.36 -36.76 -2.41
CA GLY A 126 -40.50 -38.18 -2.15
C GLY A 126 -41.82 -38.56 -1.46
N PRO A 127 -42.14 -39.86 -1.35
CA PRO A 127 -41.28 -40.97 -1.74
C PRO A 127 -41.20 -41.15 -3.27
N SER A 128 -39.98 -41.25 -3.82
CA SER A 128 -39.75 -41.45 -5.26
C SER A 128 -38.36 -42.07 -5.55
N GLU A 129 -38.12 -42.52 -6.79
CA GLU A 129 -36.77 -42.77 -7.31
C GLU A 129 -36.41 -41.61 -8.25
N TYR A 130 -35.20 -41.06 -8.11
CA TYR A 130 -34.69 -39.99 -8.95
C TYR A 130 -33.48 -40.46 -9.76
N GLU A 131 -33.49 -40.19 -11.06
CA GLU A 131 -32.38 -40.38 -11.99
C GLU A 131 -32.42 -39.22 -13.02
N GLN A 132 -31.27 -38.79 -13.52
CA GLN A 132 -31.20 -37.72 -14.53
C GLN A 132 -29.92 -37.82 -15.37
N ASP A 133 -30.05 -37.65 -16.69
CA ASP A 133 -28.90 -37.44 -17.57
C ASP A 133 -28.50 -35.95 -17.57
N PHE A 134 -27.22 -35.67 -17.37
CA PHE A 134 -26.64 -34.34 -17.26
C PHE A 134 -25.84 -33.91 -18.49
N THR A 135 -25.70 -34.77 -19.51
CA THR A 135 -24.76 -34.61 -20.64
C THR A 135 -24.85 -33.26 -21.33
N THR A 136 -26.05 -32.68 -21.46
CA THR A 136 -26.26 -31.38 -22.13
C THR A 136 -26.72 -30.29 -21.17
N ILE A 137 -26.55 -30.49 -19.86
CA ILE A 137 -27.08 -29.62 -18.81
C ILE A 137 -25.95 -28.95 -18.03
N LEU A 138 -24.94 -29.72 -17.63
CA LEU A 138 -23.90 -29.22 -16.72
C LEU A 138 -22.73 -28.61 -17.51
N PRO A 139 -22.20 -27.44 -17.10
CA PRO A 139 -21.10 -26.77 -17.79
C PRO A 139 -19.71 -27.31 -17.40
N GLY A 140 -19.63 -28.50 -16.80
CA GLY A 140 -18.38 -29.11 -16.35
C GLY A 140 -18.57 -30.49 -15.72
N GLU A 141 -17.55 -30.92 -14.99
CA GLU A 141 -17.49 -32.27 -14.42
C GLU A 141 -18.17 -32.32 -13.04
N PRO A 142 -19.21 -33.14 -12.83
CA PRO A 142 -19.80 -33.35 -11.51
C PRO A 142 -18.85 -34.22 -10.67
N ILE A 143 -18.35 -33.67 -9.58
CA ILE A 143 -17.35 -34.33 -8.72
C ILE A 143 -17.91 -34.84 -7.39
N LYS A 144 -19.03 -34.27 -6.92
CA LYS A 144 -19.68 -34.61 -5.65
C LYS A 144 -21.19 -34.45 -5.76
N ALA A 145 -21.94 -35.25 -5.02
CA ALA A 145 -23.39 -35.08 -4.90
C ALA A 145 -23.88 -35.30 -3.48
N VAL A 146 -24.79 -34.44 -3.03
CA VAL A 146 -25.36 -34.48 -1.67
C VAL A 146 -26.87 -34.31 -1.77
N MET A 147 -27.63 -35.06 -0.97
CA MET A 147 -29.05 -34.79 -0.77
C MET A 147 -29.37 -34.48 0.68
N GLY A 148 -30.43 -33.70 0.90
CA GLY A 148 -30.93 -33.40 2.23
C GLY A 148 -32.40 -33.01 2.21
N LYS A 149 -33.11 -33.27 3.31
CA LYS A 149 -34.49 -32.86 3.49
C LYS A 149 -34.54 -31.35 3.67
N PHE A 150 -35.49 -30.71 3.01
CA PHE A 150 -35.66 -29.26 3.00
C PHE A 150 -36.94 -28.85 3.70
N GLU A 151 -36.81 -28.08 4.77
CA GLU A 151 -37.92 -27.58 5.57
C GLU A 151 -37.64 -26.14 6.02
N ASN A 152 -38.66 -25.28 6.03
CA ASN A 152 -38.59 -23.90 6.54
C ASN A 152 -37.44 -23.04 5.96
N GLY A 153 -37.10 -23.24 4.69
CA GLY A 153 -36.06 -22.46 4.02
C GLY A 153 -34.62 -22.94 4.25
N ALA A 154 -34.42 -24.10 4.90
CA ALA A 154 -33.11 -24.68 5.16
C ALA A 154 -33.09 -26.20 4.91
N LEU A 155 -31.91 -26.73 4.64
CA LEU A 155 -31.68 -28.19 4.74
C LEU A 155 -31.55 -28.59 6.20
N LEU A 156 -32.04 -29.79 6.53
CA LEU A 156 -31.89 -30.36 7.88
C LEU A 156 -30.54 -31.10 7.99
N PRO A 157 -29.63 -30.70 8.90
CA PRO A 157 -28.32 -31.32 9.07
C PRO A 157 -28.32 -32.85 9.15
N ASP A 158 -29.20 -33.40 9.99
CA ASP A 158 -29.25 -34.84 10.28
C ASP A 158 -29.75 -35.69 9.11
N THR A 159 -30.20 -35.04 8.03
CA THR A 159 -30.72 -35.70 6.82
C THR A 159 -29.74 -35.64 5.65
N LEU A 160 -28.63 -34.91 5.80
CA LEU A 160 -27.61 -34.76 4.76
C LEU A 160 -26.95 -36.11 4.47
N GLN A 161 -26.90 -36.47 3.20
CA GLN A 161 -26.34 -37.74 2.73
C GLN A 161 -25.44 -37.47 1.53
N ASP A 162 -24.21 -37.99 1.59
CA ASP A 162 -23.33 -38.09 0.43
C ASP A 162 -23.88 -39.17 -0.51
N ILE A 163 -24.27 -38.76 -1.71
CA ILE A 163 -24.78 -39.62 -2.78
C ILE A 163 -23.85 -39.57 -4.00
N THR A 164 -22.58 -39.21 -3.79
CA THR A 164 -21.56 -39.14 -4.85
C THR A 164 -21.44 -40.45 -5.62
N ASP A 165 -21.57 -41.61 -4.94
CA ASP A 165 -21.51 -42.94 -5.57
C ASP A 165 -22.65 -43.20 -6.58
N HIS A 166 -23.68 -42.35 -6.61
CA HIS A 166 -24.74 -42.40 -7.62
C HIS A 166 -24.41 -41.60 -8.88
N LEU A 167 -23.35 -40.78 -8.89
CA LEU A 167 -22.87 -40.16 -10.13
C LEU A 167 -22.32 -41.24 -11.07
N GLY A 168 -22.69 -41.12 -12.34
CA GLY A 168 -22.33 -42.07 -13.39
C GLY A 168 -21.91 -41.39 -14.68
N THR A 169 -21.50 -42.22 -15.63
CA THR A 169 -21.10 -41.80 -16.98
C THR A 169 -22.15 -42.24 -17.98
N THR A 170 -22.61 -41.30 -18.81
CA THR A 170 -23.39 -41.60 -20.01
C THR A 170 -22.41 -41.99 -21.12
N TRP A 171 -22.59 -43.17 -21.71
CA TRP A 171 -21.73 -43.67 -22.79
C TRP A 171 -22.44 -43.61 -24.14
N LEU A 172 -21.76 -43.11 -25.17
CA LEU A 172 -22.21 -43.16 -26.56
C LEU A 172 -21.17 -43.93 -27.38
N HIS A 173 -21.53 -45.12 -27.87
CA HIS A 173 -20.65 -45.99 -28.66
C HIS A 173 -19.29 -46.31 -28.01
N GLY A 174 -19.25 -46.44 -26.68
CA GLY A 174 -18.02 -46.72 -25.92
C GLY A 174 -17.16 -45.49 -25.62
N TRP A 175 -17.61 -44.30 -26.00
CA TRP A 175 -17.02 -43.02 -25.60
C TRP A 175 -17.81 -42.42 -24.44
N GLN A 176 -17.11 -41.82 -23.48
CA GLN A 176 -17.75 -41.01 -22.46
C GLN A 176 -18.42 -39.82 -23.16
N TRP A 177 -19.75 -39.83 -23.17
CA TRP A 177 -20.57 -38.81 -23.81
C TRP A 177 -20.95 -37.71 -22.84
N GLY A 178 -21.22 -38.07 -21.59
CA GLY A 178 -21.49 -37.13 -20.52
C GLY A 178 -21.65 -37.80 -19.18
N HIS A 179 -22.38 -37.15 -18.28
CA HIS A 179 -22.56 -37.58 -16.91
C HIS A 179 -24.04 -37.81 -16.62
N CYS A 180 -24.34 -38.63 -15.62
CA CYS A 180 -25.69 -38.85 -15.14
C CYS A 180 -25.73 -39.01 -13.61
N MET A 181 -26.93 -38.89 -13.05
CA MET A 181 -27.28 -39.42 -11.75
C MET A 181 -27.99 -40.76 -11.97
N ASN A 182 -27.36 -41.85 -11.52
CA ASN A 182 -28.01 -43.16 -11.41
C ASN A 182 -29.08 -43.12 -10.31
N LYS A 183 -30.00 -44.09 -10.32
CA LYS A 183 -31.14 -44.14 -9.40
C LYS A 183 -30.76 -43.88 -7.93
N VAL A 184 -31.37 -42.85 -7.35
CA VAL A 184 -31.32 -42.51 -5.92
C VAL A 184 -32.72 -42.64 -5.34
N SER A 185 -32.86 -43.28 -4.18
CA SER A 185 -34.15 -43.35 -3.47
C SER A 185 -34.36 -42.07 -2.65
N ILE A 186 -35.49 -41.39 -2.88
CA ILE A 186 -35.86 -40.15 -2.19
C ILE A 186 -36.92 -40.47 -1.13
N PRO A 187 -36.63 -40.29 0.17
CA PRO A 187 -37.60 -40.52 1.23
C PRO A 187 -38.78 -39.53 1.20
N GLU A 188 -39.83 -39.81 1.98
CA GLU A 188 -41.01 -38.93 2.07
C GLU A 188 -40.66 -37.46 2.43
N GLY A 189 -41.29 -36.52 1.73
CA GLY A 189 -41.17 -35.08 1.98
C GLY A 189 -40.44 -34.30 0.87
N HIS A 190 -40.16 -33.03 1.15
CA HIS A 190 -39.39 -32.16 0.26
C HIS A 190 -37.89 -32.38 0.47
N TRP A 191 -37.17 -32.67 -0.61
CA TRP A 191 -35.74 -32.90 -0.61
C TRP A 191 -35.07 -32.01 -1.67
N LYS A 192 -33.79 -31.71 -1.45
CA LYS A 192 -32.93 -31.11 -2.48
C LYS A 192 -31.72 -32.00 -2.72
N ILE A 193 -31.33 -32.11 -3.98
CA ILE A 193 -30.09 -32.71 -4.43
C ILE A 193 -29.18 -31.58 -4.91
N TYR A 194 -27.96 -31.55 -4.39
CA TYR A 194 -26.87 -30.70 -4.85
C TYR A 194 -25.88 -31.55 -5.62
N VAL A 195 -25.63 -31.22 -6.88
CA VAL A 195 -24.54 -31.77 -7.68
C VAL A 195 -23.47 -30.68 -7.80
N PHE A 196 -22.28 -30.94 -7.29
CA PHE A 196 -21.17 -29.98 -7.31
C PHE A 196 -20.26 -30.24 -8.50
N ILE A 197 -20.01 -29.17 -9.25
CA ILE A 197 -19.41 -29.24 -10.59
C ILE A 197 -18.15 -28.40 -10.61
N THR A 198 -17.04 -29.00 -11.02
CA THR A 198 -15.84 -28.24 -11.37
C THR A 198 -16.00 -27.70 -12.79
N ASN A 199 -15.94 -26.38 -12.94
CA ASN A 199 -16.04 -25.73 -14.23
C ASN A 199 -14.86 -26.10 -15.15
N MET A 200 -15.12 -26.24 -16.45
CA MET A 200 -14.09 -26.48 -17.47
C MET A 200 -13.23 -25.24 -17.75
N TYR A 201 -13.74 -24.03 -17.45
CA TYR A 201 -12.97 -22.81 -17.57
C TYR A 201 -11.89 -22.74 -16.49
N LYS A 202 -10.63 -22.65 -16.92
CA LYS A 202 -9.46 -22.41 -16.05
C LYS A 202 -8.89 -21.04 -16.39
N GLN A 203 -8.54 -20.28 -15.35
CA GLN A 203 -7.98 -18.95 -15.54
C GLN A 203 -6.60 -19.03 -16.20
N GLN A 204 -6.39 -18.15 -17.19
CA GLN A 204 -5.09 -17.92 -17.80
C GLN A 204 -4.37 -16.72 -17.18
N VAL A 205 -3.05 -16.68 -17.32
CA VAL A 205 -2.22 -15.54 -16.95
C VAL A 205 -2.71 -14.27 -17.65
N GLY A 206 -2.83 -13.18 -16.90
CA GLY A 206 -3.20 -11.87 -17.42
C GLY A 206 -2.03 -11.17 -18.10
N ILE A 207 -2.29 -10.56 -19.26
CA ILE A 207 -1.34 -9.71 -20.02
C ILE A 207 0.09 -10.27 -20.17
N PRO A 208 0.26 -11.57 -20.48
CA PRO A 208 1.57 -12.22 -20.52
C PRO A 208 2.46 -11.65 -21.62
N ALA A 209 3.77 -11.71 -21.41
CA ALA A 209 4.77 -11.53 -22.45
C ALA A 209 4.79 -12.74 -23.39
N PRO A 210 5.40 -12.61 -24.59
CA PRO A 210 5.46 -13.69 -25.57
C PRO A 210 6.05 -14.96 -24.96
N GLY A 211 5.38 -16.10 -25.13
CA GLY A 211 5.83 -17.39 -24.59
C GLY A 211 5.43 -17.64 -23.13
N MET A 212 4.63 -16.77 -22.51
CA MET A 212 4.06 -16.97 -21.17
C MET A 212 2.53 -17.13 -21.18
N GLU A 213 1.93 -17.37 -22.34
CA GLU A 213 0.51 -17.63 -22.47
C GLU A 213 0.17 -19.02 -21.92
N GLY A 214 -0.62 -19.10 -20.85
CA GLY A 214 -1.04 -20.38 -20.28
C GLY A 214 -1.85 -20.25 -19.00
N TYR A 215 -2.04 -21.37 -18.29
CA TYR A 215 -2.85 -21.42 -17.09
C TYR A 215 -2.13 -20.81 -15.89
N ALA A 216 -2.91 -20.18 -15.01
CA ALA A 216 -2.47 -19.85 -13.66
C ALA A 216 -2.33 -21.14 -12.83
N ILE A 217 -1.46 -21.13 -11.81
CA ILE A 217 -1.26 -22.28 -10.92
C ILE A 217 -2.27 -22.32 -9.78
N ASP A 218 -2.58 -23.52 -9.27
CA ASP A 218 -3.30 -23.69 -8.02
C ASP A 218 -2.41 -23.42 -6.81
N HIS A 219 -2.65 -22.28 -6.14
CA HIS A 219 -1.88 -21.81 -5.00
C HIS A 219 -2.20 -22.58 -3.70
N CYS A 220 -3.22 -23.43 -3.70
CA CYS A 220 -3.51 -24.30 -2.56
C CYS A 220 -2.71 -25.60 -2.58
N ARG A 221 -1.92 -25.87 -3.62
CA ARG A 221 -1.22 -27.14 -3.84
C ARG A 221 0.29 -26.98 -3.82
N LYS A 222 0.95 -27.72 -2.92
CA LYS A 222 2.41 -27.62 -2.75
C LYS A 222 3.15 -28.25 -3.93
N ASP A 223 2.67 -29.40 -4.40
CA ASP A 223 3.23 -30.10 -5.56
C ASP A 223 3.18 -29.23 -6.82
N VAL A 224 2.12 -28.43 -6.97
CA VAL A 224 1.97 -27.47 -8.07
C VAL A 224 2.94 -26.29 -7.93
N SER A 225 3.05 -25.72 -6.73
CA SER A 225 3.99 -24.62 -6.47
C SER A 225 5.45 -25.08 -6.68
N ASP A 226 5.82 -26.24 -6.15
CA ASP A 226 7.14 -26.85 -6.34
C ASP A 226 7.43 -27.12 -7.82
N PHE A 227 6.44 -27.64 -8.56
CA PHE A 227 6.55 -27.82 -10.00
C PHE A 227 6.82 -26.49 -10.71
N TYR A 228 6.03 -25.45 -10.41
CA TYR A 228 6.20 -24.12 -11.01
C TYR A 228 7.61 -23.56 -10.76
N PHE A 229 8.08 -23.65 -9.52
CA PHE A 229 9.41 -23.17 -9.16
C PHE A 229 10.52 -23.97 -9.83
N ALA A 230 10.35 -25.29 -9.98
CA ALA A 230 11.30 -26.15 -10.71
C ALA A 230 11.32 -25.87 -12.22
N GLN A 231 10.19 -25.49 -12.82
CA GLN A 231 10.12 -25.16 -14.24
C GLN A 231 10.65 -23.75 -14.57
N LEU A 232 10.35 -22.78 -13.70
CA LEU A 232 10.65 -21.37 -13.96
C LEU A 232 11.87 -20.91 -13.14
N GLY A 233 11.77 -20.98 -11.82
CA GLY A 233 12.75 -20.36 -10.91
C GLY A 233 14.11 -21.04 -10.87
N ASP A 234 14.15 -22.37 -10.89
CA ASP A 234 15.41 -23.13 -10.83
C ASP A 234 16.29 -22.84 -12.07
N PRO A 235 15.79 -22.98 -13.32
CA PRO A 235 16.55 -22.64 -14.51
C PRO A 235 16.97 -21.17 -14.57
N LEU A 236 16.15 -20.24 -14.08
CA LEU A 236 16.49 -18.81 -14.00
C LEU A 236 17.76 -18.60 -13.19
N LEU A 237 17.80 -19.13 -11.98
CA LEU A 237 18.91 -18.95 -11.05
C LEU A 237 20.15 -19.74 -11.46
N GLU A 238 19.99 -20.94 -12.02
CA GLU A 238 21.10 -21.71 -12.60
C GLU A 238 21.80 -20.92 -13.71
N ARG A 239 21.04 -20.20 -14.53
CA ARG A 239 21.58 -19.45 -15.67
C ARG A 239 22.16 -18.09 -15.28
N LEU A 240 21.51 -17.37 -14.38
CA LEU A 240 21.91 -16.00 -13.98
C LEU A 240 22.93 -16.00 -12.84
N GLY A 241 23.04 -17.07 -12.08
CA GLY A 241 23.93 -17.17 -10.92
C GLY A 241 23.30 -16.62 -9.64
N LYS A 242 23.77 -17.14 -8.50
CA LYS A 242 23.25 -16.81 -7.16
C LYS A 242 23.74 -15.43 -6.69
N GLY A 243 22.95 -14.77 -5.86
CA GLY A 243 23.31 -13.51 -5.17
C GLY A 243 23.14 -12.24 -6.00
N ARG A 244 22.66 -12.33 -7.25
CA ARG A 244 22.47 -11.18 -8.15
C ARG A 244 21.04 -10.62 -8.16
N ILE A 245 20.09 -11.44 -7.76
CA ILE A 245 18.68 -11.04 -7.54
C ILE A 245 18.51 -10.89 -6.03
N ARG A 246 18.04 -9.71 -5.59
CA ARG A 246 17.81 -9.43 -4.17
C ARG A 246 16.56 -10.16 -3.70
N ALA A 247 15.42 -9.94 -4.37
CA ALA A 247 14.17 -10.61 -4.04
C ALA A 247 13.38 -11.08 -5.27
N PHE A 248 12.63 -12.15 -5.08
CA PHE A 248 11.51 -12.48 -5.97
C PHE A 248 10.23 -11.81 -5.46
N PHE A 249 9.51 -11.18 -6.37
CA PHE A 249 8.26 -10.52 -6.09
C PHE A 249 7.07 -11.40 -6.48
N CYS A 250 6.11 -11.50 -5.56
CA CYS A 250 4.75 -11.99 -5.81
C CYS A 250 3.79 -10.82 -5.76
N ASP A 251 3.27 -10.44 -6.92
CA ASP A 251 2.21 -9.45 -7.08
C ASP A 251 0.92 -9.92 -6.40
N SER A 252 -0.05 -9.01 -6.27
CA SER A 252 -1.36 -9.32 -5.71
C SER A 252 -2.05 -10.47 -6.45
N ILE A 253 -2.65 -11.40 -5.70
CA ILE A 253 -3.32 -12.56 -6.28
C ILE A 253 -4.68 -12.14 -6.89
N GLU A 254 -4.76 -12.12 -8.22
CA GLU A 254 -5.99 -11.83 -8.97
C GLU A 254 -6.62 -13.11 -9.56
N LEU A 255 -7.02 -14.03 -8.69
CA LEU A 255 -7.61 -15.31 -9.11
C LEU A 255 -9.15 -15.25 -9.10
N GLY A 256 -9.75 -15.09 -10.28
CA GLY A 256 -11.19 -14.95 -10.47
C GLY A 256 -11.97 -16.25 -10.26
N GLY A 257 -12.72 -16.33 -9.16
CA GLY A 257 -13.69 -17.40 -8.89
C GLY A 257 -13.12 -18.66 -8.24
N ASN A 258 -11.80 -18.72 -8.04
CA ASN A 258 -11.14 -19.92 -7.53
C ASN A 258 -11.50 -20.16 -6.06
N ASN A 259 -12.21 -21.25 -5.81
CA ASN A 259 -12.81 -21.58 -4.52
C ASN A 259 -12.72 -23.09 -4.22
N TRP A 260 -11.92 -23.82 -4.99
CA TRP A 260 -11.79 -25.26 -4.83
C TRP A 260 -10.42 -25.74 -5.28
N THR A 261 -9.99 -26.82 -4.65
CA THR A 261 -8.82 -27.61 -5.05
C THR A 261 -9.13 -29.07 -4.76
N SER A 262 -8.62 -29.96 -5.60
CA SER A 262 -8.90 -31.40 -5.53
C SER A 262 -8.46 -32.06 -4.22
N ILE A 263 -7.45 -31.49 -3.54
CA ILE A 263 -6.95 -31.99 -2.26
C ILE A 263 -7.81 -31.55 -1.06
N LEU A 264 -8.73 -30.58 -1.26
CA LEU A 264 -9.46 -29.94 -0.16
C LEU A 264 -10.24 -30.92 0.72
N PRO A 265 -11.01 -31.91 0.20
CA PRO A 265 -11.75 -32.82 1.07
C PRO A 265 -10.84 -33.61 2.03
N GLN A 266 -9.71 -34.11 1.54
CA GLN A 266 -8.75 -34.86 2.34
C GLN A 266 -8.06 -33.98 3.39
N GLU A 267 -7.60 -32.79 2.97
CA GLU A 267 -6.95 -31.83 3.86
C GLU A 267 -7.92 -31.31 4.92
N PHE A 268 -9.17 -31.06 4.55
CA PHE A 268 -10.23 -30.66 5.48
C PHE A 268 -10.45 -31.74 6.55
N ALA A 269 -10.62 -33.00 6.14
CA ALA A 269 -10.82 -34.10 7.08
C ALA A 269 -9.61 -34.25 8.03
N ALA A 270 -8.39 -34.13 7.52
CA ALA A 270 -7.18 -34.19 8.33
C ALA A 270 -7.06 -33.03 9.32
N ARG A 271 -7.42 -31.81 8.90
CA ARG A 271 -7.22 -30.58 9.69
C ARG A 271 -8.37 -30.26 10.63
N ARG A 272 -9.61 -30.62 10.28
CA ARG A 272 -10.84 -30.30 11.05
C ARG A 272 -11.41 -31.53 11.77
N GLY A 273 -11.06 -32.74 11.32
CA GLY A 273 -11.41 -33.99 11.98
C GLY A 273 -12.80 -34.53 11.64
N TYR A 274 -13.39 -34.12 10.52
CA TYR A 274 -14.64 -34.64 9.96
C TYR A 274 -14.70 -34.39 8.45
N GLU A 275 -15.53 -35.15 7.73
CA GLU A 275 -15.67 -35.03 6.26
C GLU A 275 -16.47 -33.79 5.84
N LEU A 276 -15.96 -33.01 4.88
CA LEU A 276 -16.66 -31.84 4.35
C LEU A 276 -17.84 -32.22 3.45
N THR A 277 -17.74 -33.31 2.69
CA THR A 277 -18.65 -33.60 1.57
C THR A 277 -20.14 -33.52 1.93
N PRO A 278 -20.64 -34.18 2.99
CA PRO A 278 -22.05 -34.09 3.36
C PRO A 278 -22.54 -32.66 3.65
N PHE A 279 -21.64 -31.78 4.06
CA PHE A 279 -21.94 -30.41 4.49
C PHE A 279 -21.66 -29.34 3.42
N MET A 280 -21.15 -29.73 2.23
CA MET A 280 -20.90 -28.80 1.13
C MET A 280 -22.09 -27.89 0.75
N PRO A 281 -23.38 -28.29 0.90
CA PRO A 281 -24.49 -27.36 0.67
C PRO A 281 -24.44 -26.09 1.55
N ALA A 282 -23.78 -26.11 2.71
CA ALA A 282 -23.59 -24.94 3.57
C ALA A 282 -22.81 -23.81 2.89
N LEU A 283 -21.96 -24.15 1.92
CA LEU A 283 -21.09 -23.18 1.24
C LEU A 283 -21.88 -22.21 0.34
N TRP A 284 -23.09 -22.56 -0.09
CA TRP A 284 -23.98 -21.66 -0.85
C TRP A 284 -25.34 -21.45 -0.21
N GLY A 285 -25.87 -22.45 0.49
CA GLY A 285 -27.20 -22.45 1.09
C GLY A 285 -27.17 -22.31 2.60
N ASN A 286 -28.36 -22.45 3.18
CA ASN A 286 -28.57 -22.55 4.62
C ASN A 286 -28.88 -24.01 4.97
N ILE A 287 -28.08 -24.60 5.84
CA ILE A 287 -28.28 -25.94 6.40
C ILE A 287 -28.64 -25.87 7.90
N GLY A 288 -29.26 -24.78 8.33
CA GLY A 288 -29.65 -24.58 9.73
C GLY A 288 -28.49 -24.04 10.58
N GLU A 289 -28.51 -24.39 11.86
CA GLU A 289 -27.67 -23.74 12.88
C GLU A 289 -26.16 -23.97 12.73
N ILE A 290 -25.76 -24.97 11.96
CA ILE A 290 -24.35 -25.32 11.74
C ILE A 290 -23.74 -24.64 10.51
N THR A 291 -24.54 -23.94 9.69
CA THR A 291 -24.10 -23.35 8.42
C THR A 291 -22.86 -22.49 8.56
N ALA A 292 -22.86 -21.59 9.55
CA ALA A 292 -21.77 -20.66 9.81
C ALA A 292 -20.50 -21.34 10.34
N ASP A 293 -20.66 -22.49 11.02
CA ASP A 293 -19.56 -23.26 11.56
C ASP A 293 -18.83 -24.03 10.45
N ILE A 294 -19.58 -24.63 9.52
CA ILE A 294 -19.03 -25.28 8.33
C ILE A 294 -18.29 -24.29 7.43
N ARG A 295 -18.86 -23.08 7.21
CA ARG A 295 -18.20 -22.04 6.41
C ARG A 295 -16.88 -21.60 7.02
N TYR A 296 -16.85 -21.38 8.33
CA TYR A 296 -15.62 -21.07 9.04
C TYR A 296 -14.55 -22.15 8.84
N ASP A 297 -14.89 -23.42 9.07
CA ASP A 297 -13.94 -24.52 8.94
C ASP A 297 -13.44 -24.67 7.49
N TYR A 298 -14.29 -24.40 6.50
CA TYR A 298 -13.91 -24.38 5.09
C TYR A 298 -12.89 -23.27 4.81
N TYR A 299 -13.20 -22.01 5.15
CA TYR A 299 -12.33 -20.87 4.85
C TYR A 299 -11.02 -20.96 5.64
N LYS A 300 -11.07 -21.43 6.88
CA LYS A 300 -9.87 -21.69 7.68
C LYS A 300 -8.97 -22.73 7.02
N THR A 301 -9.54 -23.83 6.50
CA THR A 301 -8.76 -24.85 5.78
C THR A 301 -8.17 -24.29 4.49
N PHE A 302 -8.97 -23.57 3.69
CA PHE A 302 -8.52 -22.97 2.44
C PHE A 302 -7.43 -21.91 2.64
N SER A 303 -7.55 -21.12 3.72
CA SER A 303 -6.55 -20.19 4.21
C SER A 303 -5.23 -20.89 4.51
N GLU A 304 -5.27 -21.92 5.36
CA GLU A 304 -4.08 -22.68 5.75
C GLU A 304 -3.38 -23.30 4.52
N LEU A 305 -4.15 -23.88 3.58
CA LEU A 305 -3.58 -24.43 2.34
C LEU A 305 -2.89 -23.37 1.49
N THR A 306 -3.50 -22.20 1.29
CA THR A 306 -2.89 -21.12 0.49
C THR A 306 -1.61 -20.59 1.13
N ILE A 307 -1.60 -20.41 2.46
CA ILE A 307 -0.44 -19.91 3.20
C ILE A 307 0.69 -20.94 3.23
N ASP A 308 0.39 -22.18 3.58
CA ASP A 308 1.39 -23.24 3.73
C ASP A 308 1.99 -23.63 2.37
N ASN A 309 1.14 -23.88 1.38
CA ASN A 309 1.55 -24.54 0.15
C ASN A 309 2.11 -23.58 -0.91
N PHE A 310 1.74 -22.29 -0.85
CA PHE A 310 2.26 -21.26 -1.76
C PHE A 310 3.12 -20.24 -1.03
N PHE A 311 2.59 -19.42 -0.12
CA PHE A 311 3.34 -18.26 0.40
C PHE A 311 4.57 -18.65 1.25
N ARG A 312 4.40 -19.54 2.23
CA ARG A 312 5.52 -20.05 3.05
C ARG A 312 6.48 -20.87 2.18
N ASN A 313 5.94 -21.74 1.33
CA ASN A 313 6.72 -22.55 0.39
C ASN A 313 7.55 -21.70 -0.59
N PHE A 314 7.01 -20.58 -1.10
CA PHE A 314 7.71 -19.65 -1.99
C PHE A 314 8.89 -18.98 -1.27
N THR A 315 8.70 -18.55 -0.02
CA THR A 315 9.79 -18.01 0.81
C THR A 315 10.84 -19.06 1.13
N GLU A 316 10.45 -20.26 1.55
CA GLU A 316 11.38 -21.37 1.84
C GLU A 316 12.19 -21.78 0.60
N TRP A 317 11.53 -21.92 -0.55
CA TRP A 317 12.18 -22.24 -1.82
C TRP A 317 13.18 -21.14 -2.22
N SER A 318 12.82 -19.87 -2.05
CA SER A 318 13.69 -18.71 -2.35
C SER A 318 14.90 -18.65 -1.41
N HIS A 319 14.70 -18.87 -0.10
CA HIS A 319 15.77 -18.88 0.90
C HIS A 319 16.80 -19.97 0.64
N ALA A 320 16.34 -21.17 0.24
CA ALA A 320 17.24 -22.27 -0.15
C ALA A 320 18.17 -21.90 -1.32
N ARG A 321 17.85 -20.84 -2.07
CA ARG A 321 18.63 -20.30 -3.19
C ARG A 321 19.32 -18.98 -2.89
N GLY A 322 19.20 -18.47 -1.66
CA GLY A 322 19.82 -17.21 -1.23
C GLY A 322 19.12 -15.96 -1.77
N VAL A 323 17.81 -16.05 -2.07
CA VAL A 323 16.99 -14.94 -2.57
C VAL A 323 15.90 -14.62 -1.55
N LYS A 324 15.60 -13.33 -1.36
CA LYS A 324 14.52 -12.86 -0.48
C LYS A 324 13.17 -12.90 -1.18
N THR A 325 12.08 -12.77 -0.44
CA THR A 325 10.74 -12.64 -1.01
C THR A 325 10.05 -11.34 -0.65
N ARG A 326 9.28 -10.83 -1.61
CA ARG A 326 8.44 -9.64 -1.46
C ARG A 326 7.04 -10.00 -1.94
N ILE A 327 6.01 -9.78 -1.11
CA ILE A 327 4.65 -10.32 -1.36
C ILE A 327 3.58 -9.26 -1.12
N GLN A 328 2.69 -9.09 -2.09
CA GLN A 328 1.38 -8.44 -1.93
C GLN A 328 0.29 -9.50 -1.67
N ALA A 329 -0.28 -9.53 -0.47
CA ALA A 329 -1.20 -10.60 -0.06
C ALA A 329 -2.70 -10.24 -0.08
N HIS A 330 -3.08 -8.97 -0.27
CA HIS A 330 -4.48 -8.50 -0.10
C HIS A 330 -5.49 -9.10 -1.12
N GLY A 331 -5.04 -9.82 -2.15
CA GLY A 331 -5.87 -10.57 -3.09
C GLY A 331 -6.20 -12.02 -2.69
N THR A 332 -5.72 -12.50 -1.54
CA THR A 332 -5.86 -13.90 -1.10
C THR A 332 -7.13 -14.18 -0.26
N TRP A 333 -7.47 -15.47 -0.13
CA TRP A 333 -8.60 -15.99 0.63
C TRP A 333 -8.28 -16.36 2.08
N GLY A 334 -7.01 -16.22 2.46
CA GLY A 334 -6.52 -16.63 3.76
C GLY A 334 -6.48 -15.54 4.82
N ASP A 335 -5.87 -15.89 5.94
CA ASP A 335 -5.41 -14.94 6.94
C ASP A 335 -4.36 -14.04 6.30
N ILE A 336 -4.81 -12.83 5.93
CA ILE A 336 -4.00 -11.87 5.19
C ILE A 336 -2.77 -11.43 5.99
N LEU A 337 -2.88 -11.39 7.32
CA LEU A 337 -1.75 -11.01 8.16
C LEU A 337 -0.64 -12.06 8.07
N GLN A 338 -1.00 -13.34 8.14
CA GLN A 338 -0.06 -14.45 7.93
C GLN A 338 0.51 -14.50 6.51
N ALA A 339 -0.34 -14.25 5.51
CA ALA A 339 0.08 -14.26 4.10
C ALA A 339 1.10 -13.15 3.81
N TYR A 340 0.89 -11.93 4.34
CA TYR A 340 1.91 -10.87 4.29
C TYR A 340 3.18 -11.25 5.06
N ALA A 341 3.01 -11.80 6.26
CA ALA A 341 4.13 -12.18 7.13
C ALA A 341 5.01 -13.31 6.58
N ALA A 342 4.50 -14.10 5.63
CA ALA A 342 5.29 -15.11 4.94
C ALA A 342 6.47 -14.53 4.15
N ALA A 343 6.43 -13.24 3.75
CA ALA A 343 7.52 -12.58 3.03
C ALA A 343 8.67 -12.16 3.95
N ASP A 344 9.87 -12.02 3.38
CA ASP A 344 10.91 -11.20 4.01
C ASP A 344 10.50 -9.71 4.02
N TYR A 345 9.87 -9.27 2.94
CA TYR A 345 9.40 -7.91 2.70
C TYR A 345 7.89 -7.92 2.42
N PRO A 346 7.03 -7.77 3.45
CA PRO A 346 5.60 -7.55 3.23
C PRO A 346 5.40 -6.28 2.40
N GLU A 347 4.63 -6.37 1.32
CA GLU A 347 4.41 -5.23 0.42
C GLU A 347 2.96 -4.76 0.42
N GLY A 348 2.72 -3.53 0.88
CA GLY A 348 1.42 -2.87 0.71
C GLY A 348 1.20 -2.34 -0.71
N GLU A 349 0.07 -1.66 -0.90
CA GLU A 349 -0.26 -0.95 -2.15
C GLU A 349 -1.05 0.34 -1.86
N THR A 350 -0.93 1.33 -2.75
CA THR A 350 -1.67 2.60 -2.66
C THR A 350 -2.32 2.96 -3.99
N PHE A 351 -3.66 2.94 -4.02
CA PHE A 351 -4.49 3.38 -5.15
C PHE A 351 -5.04 4.79 -4.97
N GLY A 352 -4.88 5.65 -5.97
CA GLY A 352 -5.43 7.00 -5.92
C GLY A 352 -4.56 7.98 -5.15
N ALA A 353 -5.12 9.16 -4.86
CA ALA A 353 -4.38 10.26 -4.24
C ALA A 353 -3.83 9.90 -2.85
N ASN A 354 -4.69 9.35 -1.98
CA ASN A 354 -4.40 9.03 -0.56
C ASN A 354 -3.52 10.09 0.13
N ASP A 355 -3.83 11.37 -0.11
CA ASP A 355 -3.09 12.56 0.32
C ASP A 355 -3.71 13.19 1.59
N LYS A 356 -4.35 12.36 2.42
CA LYS A 356 -5.05 12.76 3.64
C LYS A 356 -4.61 11.90 4.82
N TYR A 357 -4.83 12.42 6.02
CA TYR A 357 -4.59 11.66 7.25
C TYR A 357 -5.73 10.67 7.50
N GLU A 358 -5.70 9.57 6.75
CA GLU A 358 -6.64 8.46 6.82
C GLU A 358 -5.91 7.13 6.66
N VAL A 359 -6.35 6.13 7.43
CA VAL A 359 -5.78 4.78 7.39
C VAL A 359 -6.25 4.06 6.13
N ASN A 360 -5.32 3.52 5.33
CA ASN A 360 -5.67 2.53 4.32
C ASN A 360 -5.63 1.15 4.97
N THR A 361 -6.81 0.64 5.33
CA THR A 361 -6.92 -0.61 6.07
C THR A 361 -6.68 -1.85 5.21
N VAL A 362 -6.99 -1.79 3.91
CA VAL A 362 -6.96 -2.95 3.01
C VAL A 362 -5.55 -3.31 2.56
N HIS A 363 -4.70 -2.32 2.29
CA HIS A 363 -3.41 -2.54 1.64
C HIS A 363 -2.23 -2.16 2.53
N ARG A 364 -2.24 -0.96 3.12
CA ARG A 364 -1.10 -0.42 3.86
C ARG A 364 -1.04 -0.95 5.29
N ARG A 365 -2.11 -0.73 6.08
CA ARG A 365 -2.13 -1.08 7.51
C ARG A 365 -2.05 -2.59 7.75
N LEU A 366 -2.60 -3.44 6.87
CA LEU A 366 -2.43 -4.89 6.96
C LEU A 366 -0.97 -5.31 6.72
N ALA A 367 -0.30 -4.76 5.71
CA ALA A 367 1.10 -5.07 5.43
C ALA A 367 2.03 -4.58 6.55
N SER A 368 1.81 -3.36 7.07
CA SER A 368 2.62 -2.83 8.17
C SER A 368 2.38 -3.55 9.48
N SER A 369 1.12 -3.85 9.83
CA SER A 369 0.79 -4.68 11.01
C SER A 369 1.44 -6.06 10.90
N ALA A 370 1.42 -6.69 9.72
CA ALA A 370 2.10 -7.97 9.51
C ALA A 370 3.60 -7.85 9.76
N GLY A 371 4.24 -6.78 9.25
CA GLY A 371 5.64 -6.54 9.50
C GLY A 371 5.96 -6.30 10.98
N HIS A 372 5.16 -5.50 11.68
CA HIS A 372 5.36 -5.23 13.11
C HIS A 372 5.16 -6.49 13.97
N VAL A 373 4.05 -7.21 13.75
CA VAL A 373 3.65 -8.37 14.56
C VAL A 373 4.56 -9.58 14.35
N TYR A 374 5.03 -9.80 13.12
CA TYR A 374 5.86 -10.97 12.76
C TYR A 374 7.36 -10.63 12.66
N GLY A 375 7.77 -9.43 13.06
CA GLY A 375 9.19 -9.05 13.15
C GLY A 375 9.89 -8.87 11.80
N ARG A 376 9.20 -8.29 10.81
CA ARG A 376 9.80 -7.86 9.54
C ARG A 376 10.24 -6.39 9.63
N SER A 377 11.53 -6.14 9.45
CA SER A 377 12.11 -4.80 9.61
C SER A 377 11.87 -3.89 8.41
N VAL A 378 11.69 -4.46 7.21
CA VAL A 378 11.41 -3.73 5.98
C VAL A 378 10.03 -4.10 5.48
N ILE A 379 9.18 -3.09 5.33
CA ILE A 379 7.82 -3.18 4.81
C ILE A 379 7.76 -2.26 3.61
N THR A 380 7.60 -2.85 2.43
CA THR A 380 7.59 -2.12 1.16
C THR A 380 6.16 -1.71 0.80
N ASN A 381 6.01 -0.80 -0.16
CA ASN A 381 4.70 -0.43 -0.68
C ASN A 381 4.80 -0.06 -2.16
N GLU A 382 3.98 -0.69 -2.98
CA GLU A 382 3.70 -0.20 -4.32
C GLU A 382 2.97 1.13 -4.23
N THR A 383 3.62 2.19 -4.69
CA THR A 383 3.21 3.57 -4.41
C THR A 383 2.99 4.36 -5.69
N PHE A 384 1.99 5.26 -5.66
CA PHE A 384 1.57 6.16 -6.73
C PHE A 384 0.73 5.52 -7.84
N THR A 385 0.23 4.29 -7.64
CA THR A 385 -0.72 3.64 -8.53
C THR A 385 -2.01 4.47 -8.56
N TRP A 386 -2.39 4.92 -9.76
CA TRP A 386 -3.54 5.81 -9.96
C TRP A 386 -3.49 7.15 -9.21
N LEU A 387 -2.31 7.67 -8.84
CA LEU A 387 -2.17 8.89 -8.01
C LEU A 387 -3.08 10.05 -8.49
N ARG A 388 -3.12 10.26 -9.82
CA ARG A 388 -4.08 11.16 -10.47
C ARG A 388 -4.68 10.52 -11.72
N SER A 389 -5.91 10.89 -12.05
CA SER A 389 -6.58 10.55 -13.31
C SER A 389 -7.09 11.83 -13.97
N PRO A 390 -6.84 12.04 -15.27
CA PRO A 390 -6.06 11.18 -16.16
C PRO A 390 -4.54 11.21 -15.86
N ARG A 391 -3.74 10.40 -16.57
CA ARG A 391 -2.27 10.36 -16.39
C ARG A 391 -1.63 11.71 -16.78
N PHE A 392 -0.35 11.88 -16.46
CA PHE A 392 0.47 13.04 -16.84
C PHE A 392 0.10 14.35 -16.12
N MET A 393 -0.57 14.23 -14.98
CA MET A 393 -0.98 15.35 -14.12
C MET A 393 -0.30 15.32 -12.74
N GLU A 394 0.56 14.33 -12.51
CA GLU A 394 1.23 14.12 -11.24
C GLU A 394 2.34 15.15 -11.06
N THR A 395 2.41 15.74 -9.86
CA THR A 395 3.46 16.70 -9.47
C THR A 395 4.27 16.15 -8.30
N LEU A 396 5.48 16.66 -8.10
CA LEU A 396 6.30 16.29 -6.95
C LEU A 396 5.61 16.61 -5.62
N GLU A 397 4.88 17.72 -5.53
CA GLU A 397 4.07 18.09 -4.36
C GLU A 397 3.03 17.01 -4.02
N MET A 398 2.29 16.53 -5.04
CA MET A 398 1.31 15.46 -4.84
C MET A 398 1.97 14.16 -4.39
N MET A 399 3.14 13.83 -4.95
CA MET A 399 3.90 12.66 -4.52
C MET A 399 4.42 12.79 -3.09
N LYS A 400 4.81 13.99 -2.65
CA LYS A 400 5.21 14.26 -1.26
C LYS A 400 4.05 14.08 -0.28
N ALA A 401 2.86 14.59 -0.62
CA ALA A 401 1.68 14.41 0.23
C ALA A 401 1.29 12.91 0.35
N ALA A 402 1.30 12.19 -0.77
CA ALA A 402 0.95 10.77 -0.79
C ALA A 402 1.98 9.90 -0.03
N VAL A 403 3.28 10.17 -0.17
CA VAL A 403 4.31 9.34 0.49
C VAL A 403 4.32 9.52 2.01
N ASP A 404 4.03 10.72 2.51
CA ASP A 404 3.91 10.94 3.96
C ASP A 404 2.73 10.17 4.54
N ALA A 405 1.58 10.19 3.85
CA ALA A 405 0.44 9.37 4.27
C ALA A 405 0.83 7.88 4.30
N VAL A 406 1.54 7.39 3.27
CA VAL A 406 2.07 6.01 3.22
C VAL A 406 2.95 5.69 4.43
N PHE A 407 3.91 6.56 4.77
CA PHE A 407 4.75 6.40 5.94
C PHE A 407 3.96 6.41 7.26
N LEU A 408 2.93 7.25 7.38
CA LEU A 408 2.05 7.28 8.56
C LEU A 408 1.29 5.97 8.80
N ASP A 409 1.14 5.13 7.77
CA ASP A 409 0.59 3.78 7.93
C ASP A 409 1.62 2.72 8.36
N GLY A 410 2.89 3.09 8.55
CA GLY A 410 3.95 2.20 9.04
C GLY A 410 4.78 1.54 7.94
N ILE A 411 4.50 1.85 6.66
CA ILE A 411 5.38 1.49 5.54
C ILE A 411 6.74 2.18 5.73
N ASN A 412 7.83 1.54 5.31
CA ASN A 412 9.17 2.11 5.47
C ASN A 412 10.12 1.92 4.27
N GLN A 413 9.61 1.47 3.11
CA GLN A 413 10.32 1.54 1.83
C GLN A 413 9.33 1.70 0.67
N ILE A 414 9.62 2.62 -0.24
CA ILE A 414 8.74 2.96 -1.36
C ILE A 414 9.18 2.25 -2.64
N VAL A 415 8.24 1.61 -3.34
CA VAL A 415 8.42 1.09 -4.69
C VAL A 415 7.51 1.86 -5.63
N ASN A 416 8.08 2.68 -6.52
CA ASN A 416 7.28 3.49 -7.43
C ASN A 416 6.53 2.62 -8.45
N HIS A 417 5.25 2.92 -8.66
CA HIS A 417 4.43 2.41 -9.75
C HIS A 417 4.16 3.51 -10.80
N GLY A 418 5.04 3.72 -11.79
CA GLY A 418 6.34 3.07 -11.98
C GLY A 418 7.06 3.65 -13.19
N TYR A 419 8.19 3.04 -13.54
CA TYR A 419 9.05 3.44 -14.64
C TYR A 419 8.76 2.58 -15.86
N SER A 420 8.28 3.17 -16.95
CA SER A 420 8.07 2.43 -18.20
C SER A 420 9.31 2.47 -19.06
N TYR A 421 9.84 1.31 -19.44
CA TYR A 421 10.92 1.25 -20.44
C TYR A 421 10.51 2.02 -21.68
N SER A 422 11.34 2.95 -22.13
CA SER A 422 11.04 3.83 -23.26
C SER A 422 12.31 4.07 -24.09
N PRO A 423 12.43 3.45 -25.28
CA PRO A 423 13.57 3.72 -26.15
C PRO A 423 13.51 5.16 -26.67
N GLU A 424 14.66 5.77 -26.99
CA GLU A 424 14.70 7.13 -27.56
C GLU A 424 13.86 7.27 -28.85
N SER A 425 13.74 6.20 -29.64
CA SER A 425 12.91 6.15 -30.85
C SER A 425 11.41 6.33 -30.59
N ALA A 426 10.94 6.14 -29.34
CA ALA A 426 9.56 6.39 -28.95
C ALA A 426 9.24 7.90 -28.82
N GLY A 427 10.25 8.77 -28.86
CA GLY A 427 10.10 10.20 -28.62
C GLY A 427 9.63 10.53 -27.20
N LYS A 428 9.24 11.78 -26.96
CA LYS A 428 8.69 12.23 -25.66
C LYS A 428 7.16 12.34 -25.73
N PRO A 429 6.41 11.88 -24.71
CA PRO A 429 6.88 11.39 -23.40
C PRO A 429 7.40 9.94 -23.39
N GLY A 430 7.33 9.20 -24.50
CA GLY A 430 7.79 7.81 -24.59
C GLY A 430 6.67 6.81 -24.29
N TRP A 431 7.03 5.57 -23.95
CA TRP A 431 6.07 4.54 -23.61
C TRP A 431 5.58 4.73 -22.18
N ALA A 432 4.27 4.71 -21.97
CA ALA A 432 3.66 4.88 -20.66
C ALA A 432 2.79 3.67 -20.30
N PHE A 433 2.91 3.22 -19.06
CA PHE A 433 1.98 2.25 -18.49
C PHE A 433 0.56 2.84 -18.41
N TYR A 434 -0.44 1.96 -18.33
CA TYR A 434 -1.84 2.38 -18.44
C TYR A 434 -2.39 3.06 -17.20
N ALA A 435 -1.84 2.69 -16.06
CA ALA A 435 -2.12 3.31 -14.78
C ALA A 435 -1.10 4.44 -14.58
N SER A 436 -1.57 5.54 -14.01
CA SER A 436 -0.65 6.49 -13.38
C SER A 436 0.10 5.81 -12.24
N SER A 437 1.31 6.23 -11.91
CA SER A 437 1.97 7.49 -12.31
C SER A 437 3.05 7.31 -13.38
N PHE A 438 3.29 8.34 -14.19
CA PHE A 438 4.36 8.32 -15.20
C PHE A 438 5.69 8.79 -14.61
N ILE A 439 6.40 7.92 -13.90
CA ILE A 439 7.64 8.27 -13.17
C ILE A 439 8.85 7.75 -13.94
N SER A 440 9.42 8.58 -14.83
CA SER A 440 10.60 8.22 -15.60
C SER A 440 11.41 9.44 -16.01
N HIS A 441 12.61 9.20 -16.57
CA HIS A 441 13.49 10.23 -17.12
C HIS A 441 12.87 11.11 -18.21
N ASN A 442 11.80 10.65 -18.85
CA ASN A 442 11.06 11.43 -19.83
C ASN A 442 10.03 12.38 -19.20
N ASN A 443 9.73 12.26 -17.91
CA ASN A 443 8.85 13.22 -17.23
C ASN A 443 9.53 14.59 -17.15
N THR A 444 8.78 15.66 -17.39
CA THR A 444 9.29 17.04 -17.43
C THR A 444 9.96 17.44 -16.12
N TRP A 445 9.41 17.04 -14.97
CA TRP A 445 9.98 17.37 -13.65
C TRP A 445 11.05 16.39 -13.15
N TRP A 446 11.47 15.40 -13.95
CA TRP A 446 12.41 14.34 -13.52
C TRP A 446 13.72 14.88 -12.96
N GLU A 447 14.23 15.98 -13.51
CA GLU A 447 15.46 16.62 -13.03
C GLU A 447 15.39 17.04 -11.55
N TYR A 448 14.18 17.24 -11.01
CA TYR A 448 13.95 17.60 -9.60
C TYR A 448 13.52 16.41 -8.73
N TYR A 449 13.28 15.23 -9.32
CA TYR A 449 12.96 14.01 -8.56
C TYR A 449 14.01 13.62 -7.51
N PRO A 450 15.34 13.87 -7.70
CA PRO A 450 16.34 13.65 -6.65
C PRO A 450 16.04 14.31 -5.30
N ILE A 451 15.31 15.44 -5.29
CA ILE A 451 14.88 16.11 -4.05
C ILE A 451 13.93 15.21 -3.26
N LEU A 452 12.92 14.66 -3.95
CA LEU A 452 11.93 13.79 -3.34
C LEU A 452 12.52 12.42 -2.96
N SER A 453 13.34 11.81 -3.82
CA SER A 453 13.95 10.51 -3.52
C SER A 453 14.95 10.58 -2.35
N SER A 454 15.69 11.69 -2.22
CA SER A 454 16.57 11.96 -1.07
C SER A 454 15.79 12.04 0.24
N TYR A 455 14.61 12.68 0.22
CA TYR A 455 13.69 12.72 1.36
C TYR A 455 13.16 11.32 1.70
N ILE A 456 12.65 10.59 0.70
CA ILE A 456 12.14 9.22 0.87
C ILE A 456 13.21 8.32 1.47
N HIS A 457 14.44 8.40 0.97
CA HIS A 457 15.59 7.64 1.48
C HIS A 457 15.86 7.93 2.96
N THR A 458 15.85 9.21 3.34
CA THR A 458 16.11 9.64 4.72
C THR A 458 15.02 9.13 5.67
N VAL A 459 13.74 9.34 5.32
CA VAL A 459 12.62 8.87 6.16
C VAL A 459 12.58 7.35 6.25
N SER A 460 12.77 6.65 5.13
CA SER A 460 12.84 5.17 5.10
C SER A 460 13.94 4.65 6.02
N ALA A 461 15.11 5.29 6.06
CA ALA A 461 16.20 4.88 6.95
C ALA A 461 15.82 5.01 8.44
N TYR A 462 15.17 6.11 8.82
CA TYR A 462 14.66 6.29 10.18
C TYR A 462 13.53 5.32 10.53
N LEU A 463 12.64 5.04 9.57
CA LEU A 463 11.52 4.11 9.77
C LEU A 463 11.93 2.63 9.68
N GLN A 464 13.14 2.32 9.23
CA GLN A 464 13.73 0.98 9.31
C GLN A 464 14.66 0.84 10.53
N ALA A 465 15.15 1.96 11.07
CA ALA A 465 15.96 1.96 12.27
C ALA A 465 15.10 1.57 13.49
N GLY A 466 15.58 0.58 14.25
CA GLY A 466 14.88 0.10 15.44
C GLY A 466 13.58 -0.65 15.13
N GLU A 467 12.67 -0.71 16.10
CA GLU A 467 11.42 -1.46 16.04
C GLU A 467 10.21 -0.53 16.12
N SER A 468 9.10 -0.91 15.48
CA SER A 468 7.82 -0.21 15.61
C SER A 468 7.29 -0.34 17.04
N TYR A 469 6.55 0.66 17.52
CA TYR A 469 5.93 0.65 18.84
C TYR A 469 4.46 1.03 18.78
N ALA A 470 3.63 0.17 19.36
CA ALA A 470 2.21 0.40 19.56
C ALA A 470 1.76 -0.16 20.92
N GLU A 471 0.78 0.52 21.52
CA GLU A 471 0.14 0.09 22.77
C GLU A 471 -1.31 -0.34 22.59
N VAL A 472 -1.87 -0.13 21.41
CA VAL A 472 -3.23 -0.51 21.05
C VAL A 472 -3.18 -1.59 19.96
N GLY A 473 -3.84 -2.71 20.21
CA GLY A 473 -4.05 -3.76 19.22
C GLY A 473 -5.52 -3.81 18.80
N ILE A 474 -5.80 -3.90 17.51
CA ILE A 474 -7.15 -4.13 16.98
C ILE A 474 -7.24 -5.57 16.49
N TYR A 475 -8.11 -6.36 17.09
CA TYR A 475 -8.30 -7.74 16.69
C TYR A 475 -8.99 -7.83 15.32
N LEU A 476 -8.49 -8.71 14.44
CA LEU A 476 -9.10 -9.00 13.14
C LEU A 476 -10.26 -10.01 13.32
N PRO A 477 -11.52 -9.64 13.05
CA PRO A 477 -12.70 -10.49 13.24
C PRO A 477 -12.87 -11.51 12.10
N GLN A 478 -11.82 -12.29 11.81
CA GLN A 478 -11.80 -13.25 10.70
C GLN A 478 -12.86 -14.34 10.86
N ALA A 479 -13.08 -14.81 12.09
CA ALA A 479 -14.08 -15.83 12.37
C ALA A 479 -15.50 -15.39 12.00
N ASP A 480 -15.87 -14.13 12.30
CA ASP A 480 -17.16 -13.56 11.92
C ASP A 480 -17.31 -13.49 10.39
N ILE A 481 -16.27 -13.00 9.73
CA ILE A 481 -16.20 -12.83 8.27
C ILE A 481 -16.33 -14.19 7.56
N TRP A 482 -15.52 -15.16 7.92
CA TRP A 482 -15.54 -16.50 7.32
C TRP A 482 -16.85 -17.24 7.58
N SER A 483 -17.43 -17.09 8.77
CA SER A 483 -18.72 -17.72 9.11
C SER A 483 -19.91 -17.13 8.33
N ALA A 484 -19.89 -15.83 8.04
CA ALA A 484 -21.00 -15.15 7.39
C ALA A 484 -21.06 -15.41 5.86
N MET A 485 -19.94 -15.77 5.24
CA MET A 485 -19.80 -15.71 3.79
C MET A 485 -20.18 -16.99 3.05
N PRO A 486 -21.02 -16.91 2.01
CA PRO A 486 -21.10 -17.97 1.01
C PRO A 486 -19.90 -17.93 0.06
N LEU A 487 -19.67 -19.03 -0.64
CA LEU A 487 -18.50 -19.32 -1.49
C LEU A 487 -18.40 -18.54 -2.81
N ALA A 488 -18.89 -17.30 -2.84
CA ALA A 488 -18.91 -16.42 -4.01
C ALA A 488 -18.02 -15.17 -3.86
N GLU A 489 -17.45 -14.94 -2.67
CA GLU A 489 -16.73 -13.71 -2.32
C GLU A 489 -15.26 -13.99 -2.01
N LEU A 490 -14.35 -13.27 -2.69
CA LEU A 490 -12.92 -13.65 -2.78
C LEU A 490 -11.97 -12.67 -2.08
N HIS A 491 -12.38 -11.42 -1.84
CA HIS A 491 -11.47 -10.38 -1.34
C HIS A 491 -11.58 -10.18 0.18
N MET A 492 -10.88 -11.02 0.95
CA MET A 492 -10.95 -11.00 2.42
C MET A 492 -10.54 -9.65 3.03
N ALA A 493 -9.58 -8.93 2.42
CA ALA A 493 -9.08 -7.66 2.93
C ALA A 493 -10.16 -6.57 2.88
N MET A 494 -10.92 -6.54 1.78
CA MET A 494 -12.05 -5.62 1.62
C MET A 494 -13.19 -5.94 2.59
N LYS A 495 -13.41 -7.23 2.88
CA LYS A 495 -14.45 -7.63 3.84
C LYS A 495 -14.05 -7.32 5.28
N LEU A 496 -12.77 -7.42 5.64
CA LEU A 496 -12.24 -6.92 6.90
C LEU A 496 -12.49 -5.41 7.05
N GLU A 497 -12.18 -4.62 6.02
CA GLU A 497 -12.48 -3.17 6.03
C GLU A 497 -13.99 -2.90 6.19
N ALA A 498 -14.83 -3.63 5.45
CA ALA A 498 -16.28 -3.47 5.53
C ALA A 498 -16.86 -3.83 6.91
N HIS A 499 -16.25 -4.80 7.60
CA HIS A 499 -16.68 -5.24 8.93
C HIS A 499 -16.16 -4.34 10.05
N ILE A 500 -14.88 -3.95 10.01
CA ILE A 500 -14.25 -3.10 11.04
C ILE A 500 -14.66 -1.63 10.88
N GLY A 501 -14.73 -1.16 9.64
CA GLY A 501 -15.07 0.22 9.28
C GLY A 501 -13.88 1.19 9.37
N LYS A 502 -13.73 2.03 8.34
CA LYS A 502 -12.72 3.13 8.34
C LYS A 502 -12.92 4.14 9.47
N SER A 503 -14.17 4.37 9.88
CA SER A 503 -14.52 5.29 10.98
C SER A 503 -13.80 4.91 12.28
N LEU A 504 -13.92 3.64 12.69
CA LEU A 504 -13.33 3.13 13.92
C LEU A 504 -11.83 3.35 13.97
N VAL A 505 -11.11 2.87 12.94
CA VAL A 505 -9.63 2.97 12.91
C VAL A 505 -9.14 4.40 12.80
N ASN A 506 -9.83 5.25 12.03
CA ASN A 506 -9.47 6.66 11.92
C ASN A 506 -9.68 7.39 13.24
N ARG A 507 -10.73 7.07 14.01
CA ARG A 507 -10.94 7.63 15.36
C ARG A 507 -9.83 7.23 16.33
N VAL A 508 -9.42 5.96 16.31
CA VAL A 508 -8.30 5.48 17.15
C VAL A 508 -7.02 6.24 16.80
N GLN A 509 -6.65 6.29 15.52
CA GLN A 509 -5.41 6.93 15.07
C GLN A 509 -5.40 8.46 15.28
N LYS A 510 -6.51 9.15 14.98
CA LYS A 510 -6.63 10.61 15.17
C LYS A 510 -6.76 11.04 16.63
N SER A 511 -7.10 10.11 17.53
CA SER A 511 -7.14 10.38 18.98
C SER A 511 -5.81 10.15 19.69
N GLY A 512 -4.74 9.87 18.93
CA GLY A 512 -3.38 9.78 19.45
C GLY A 512 -2.90 8.37 19.75
N TYR A 513 -3.62 7.33 19.31
CA TYR A 513 -3.23 5.94 19.51
C TYR A 513 -2.78 5.29 18.20
N TYR A 514 -1.49 5.01 18.09
CA TYR A 514 -0.96 4.14 17.04
C TYR A 514 -1.33 2.69 17.34
N PHE A 515 -1.69 1.93 16.29
CA PHE A 515 -2.18 0.57 16.46
C PHE A 515 -1.69 -0.37 15.36
N ASP A 516 -1.70 -1.66 15.72
CA ASP A 516 -1.53 -2.77 14.79
C ASP A 516 -2.78 -3.66 14.78
N PHE A 517 -3.04 -4.28 13.64
CA PHE A 517 -3.98 -5.39 13.56
C PHE A 517 -3.36 -6.68 14.12
N LEU A 518 -4.11 -7.39 14.96
CA LEU A 518 -3.71 -8.67 15.55
C LEU A 518 -4.66 -9.78 15.11
N ASN A 519 -4.11 -10.91 14.68
CA ASN A 519 -4.86 -12.13 14.40
C ASN A 519 -4.81 -13.12 15.59
N ASP A 520 -5.46 -14.28 15.44
CA ASP A 520 -5.48 -15.32 16.47
C ASP A 520 -4.06 -15.81 16.83
N GLU A 521 -3.20 -16.02 15.84
CA GLU A 521 -1.82 -16.49 16.05
C GLU A 521 -0.97 -15.47 16.82
N ALA A 522 -1.08 -14.18 16.49
CA ALA A 522 -0.40 -13.10 17.18
C ALA A 522 -0.75 -13.10 18.67
N ILE A 523 -2.04 -13.20 19.00
CA ILE A 523 -2.51 -13.21 20.39
C ILE A 523 -2.07 -14.49 21.10
N THR A 524 -2.28 -15.65 20.49
CA THR A 524 -2.16 -16.94 21.18
C THR A 524 -0.72 -17.47 21.24
N GLN A 525 -0.01 -17.43 20.11
CA GLN A 525 1.26 -18.15 19.89
C GLN A 525 2.48 -17.22 19.87
N LEU A 526 2.42 -16.09 19.19
CA LEU A 526 3.59 -15.21 19.00
C LEU A 526 3.84 -14.31 20.22
N SER A 527 2.76 -13.87 20.87
CA SER A 527 2.90 -12.90 21.94
C SER A 527 3.38 -13.50 23.25
N ARG A 528 4.11 -12.66 23.99
CA ARG A 528 4.49 -12.93 25.37
C ARG A 528 3.66 -12.08 26.32
N MET A 529 3.16 -12.69 27.40
CA MET A 529 2.52 -11.94 28.47
C MET A 529 3.56 -11.18 29.30
N THR A 530 3.35 -9.89 29.52
CA THR A 530 4.18 -9.06 30.39
C THR A 530 3.32 -8.23 31.34
N ALA A 531 3.92 -7.66 32.39
CA ALA A 531 3.20 -6.76 33.29
C ALA A 531 2.69 -5.47 32.61
N SER A 532 3.29 -5.11 31.47
CA SER A 532 2.93 -3.94 30.66
C SER A 532 2.03 -4.28 29.47
N GLY A 533 1.40 -5.47 29.46
CA GLY A 533 0.50 -5.90 28.39
C GLY A 533 1.07 -7.04 27.53
N LEU A 534 0.43 -7.25 26.38
CA LEU A 534 0.78 -8.29 25.43
C LEU A 534 1.95 -7.81 24.56
N GLN A 535 3.10 -8.49 24.64
CA GLN A 535 4.33 -8.10 23.97
C GLN A 535 4.53 -8.85 22.65
N LEU A 536 4.81 -8.10 21.58
CA LEU A 536 5.34 -8.56 20.30
C LEU A 536 6.45 -7.58 19.88
N GLY A 537 7.69 -8.04 19.74
CA GLY A 537 8.85 -7.16 19.54
C GLY A 537 8.96 -6.08 20.63
N ALA A 538 9.15 -4.83 20.21
CA ALA A 538 9.12 -3.64 21.05
C ALA A 538 7.71 -3.19 21.45
N SER A 539 6.68 -3.50 20.67
CA SER A 539 5.28 -3.16 21.01
C SER A 539 4.82 -3.82 22.31
N ARG A 540 3.96 -3.11 23.04
CA ARG A 540 3.38 -3.51 24.33
C ARG A 540 1.89 -3.19 24.31
N TYR A 541 1.08 -4.08 23.76
CA TYR A 541 -0.36 -3.85 23.64
C TYR A 541 -1.02 -3.91 25.03
N LYS A 542 -1.31 -2.72 25.58
CA LYS A 542 -1.99 -2.49 26.85
C LYS A 542 -3.51 -2.45 26.72
N VAL A 543 -3.99 -2.12 25.52
CA VAL A 543 -5.41 -2.14 25.17
C VAL A 543 -5.60 -3.00 23.92
N LEU A 544 -6.55 -3.95 24.00
CA LEU A 544 -7.03 -4.69 22.84
C LEU A 544 -8.47 -4.29 22.55
N ILE A 545 -8.75 -3.98 21.28
CA ILE A 545 -10.08 -3.63 20.78
C ILE A 545 -10.62 -4.81 19.99
N LEU A 546 -11.85 -5.24 20.32
CA LEU A 546 -12.60 -6.26 19.60
C LEU A 546 -13.73 -5.57 18.80
N PRO A 547 -13.50 -5.21 17.52
CA PRO A 547 -14.50 -4.52 16.71
C PRO A 547 -15.56 -5.51 16.21
N TYR A 548 -16.80 -5.39 16.69
CA TYR A 548 -17.95 -6.14 16.17
C TYR A 548 -17.74 -7.68 16.16
N VAL A 549 -17.16 -8.21 17.24
CA VAL A 549 -16.79 -9.63 17.35
C VAL A 549 -17.94 -10.43 17.96
N THR A 550 -18.59 -11.27 17.17
CA THR A 550 -19.65 -12.18 17.65
C THR A 550 -19.13 -13.60 17.80
N ARG A 551 -18.09 -13.95 17.03
CA ARG A 551 -17.43 -15.25 17.02
C ARG A 551 -15.98 -15.16 17.45
N LEU A 552 -15.61 -15.91 18.49
CA LEU A 552 -14.26 -15.89 19.05
C LEU A 552 -13.75 -17.32 19.27
N PRO A 553 -12.61 -17.71 18.65
CA PRO A 553 -11.97 -19.00 18.92
C PRO A 553 -11.66 -19.19 20.41
N ILE A 554 -11.80 -20.42 20.91
CA ILE A 554 -11.64 -20.72 22.34
C ILE A 554 -10.23 -20.40 22.84
N ASP A 555 -9.20 -20.78 22.07
CA ASP A 555 -7.80 -20.51 22.45
C ASP A 555 -7.53 -18.99 22.56
N THR A 556 -8.11 -18.20 21.66
CA THR A 556 -8.04 -16.73 21.69
C THR A 556 -8.79 -16.18 22.90
N ALA A 557 -10.00 -16.68 23.19
CA ALA A 557 -10.78 -16.27 24.36
C ALA A 557 -10.06 -16.58 25.68
N ASP A 558 -9.47 -17.78 25.82
CA ASP A 558 -8.67 -18.17 26.99
C ASP A 558 -7.45 -17.25 27.15
N LYS A 559 -6.74 -16.97 26.06
CA LYS A 559 -5.58 -16.06 26.08
C LYS A 559 -5.98 -14.62 26.42
N LEU A 560 -7.12 -14.14 25.93
CA LEU A 560 -7.66 -12.82 26.29
C LEU A 560 -8.04 -12.75 27.77
N LEU A 561 -8.62 -13.80 28.35
CA LEU A 561 -8.88 -13.86 29.79
C LEU A 561 -7.59 -13.80 30.60
N ALA A 562 -6.56 -14.55 30.18
CA ALA A 562 -5.24 -14.49 30.82
C ALA A 562 -4.60 -13.10 30.69
N TYR A 563 -4.70 -12.48 29.52
CA TYR A 563 -4.22 -11.13 29.23
C TYR A 563 -4.84 -10.09 30.17
N VAL A 564 -6.16 -10.06 30.28
CA VAL A 564 -6.85 -9.11 31.16
C VAL A 564 -6.51 -9.42 32.62
N SER A 565 -6.45 -10.70 33.01
CA SER A 565 -6.13 -11.10 34.39
C SER A 565 -4.77 -10.57 34.86
N GLU A 566 -3.80 -10.40 33.95
CA GLU A 566 -2.47 -9.86 34.25
C GLU A 566 -2.34 -8.34 34.15
N GLY A 567 -3.39 -7.62 33.78
CA GLY A 567 -3.40 -6.14 33.75
C GLY A 567 -3.83 -5.53 32.43
N GLY A 568 -4.09 -6.34 31.40
CA GLY A 568 -4.55 -5.87 30.11
C GLY A 568 -5.92 -5.20 30.15
N THR A 569 -6.17 -4.28 29.22
CA THR A 569 -7.50 -3.71 28.98
C THR A 569 -8.11 -4.30 27.71
N LEU A 570 -9.39 -4.70 27.78
CA LEU A 570 -10.15 -5.22 26.64
C LEU A 570 -11.41 -4.38 26.39
N ILE A 571 -11.57 -3.85 25.18
CA ILE A 571 -12.74 -3.07 24.77
C ILE A 571 -13.47 -3.81 23.65
N ALA A 572 -14.67 -4.31 23.91
CA ALA A 572 -15.54 -4.87 22.89
C ALA A 572 -16.49 -3.81 22.35
N VAL A 573 -16.56 -3.66 21.02
CA VAL A 573 -17.39 -2.67 20.35
C VAL A 573 -18.74 -3.27 19.97
N THR A 574 -19.80 -2.67 20.48
CA THR A 574 -21.23 -2.98 20.24
C THR A 574 -21.73 -4.29 20.86
N GLU A 575 -20.95 -5.36 20.82
CA GLU A 575 -21.40 -6.65 21.35
C GLU A 575 -20.28 -7.52 21.94
N ARG A 576 -20.68 -8.48 22.79
CA ARG A 576 -19.81 -9.52 23.35
C ARG A 576 -19.76 -10.72 22.40
N PRO A 577 -18.65 -11.47 22.35
CA PRO A 577 -18.62 -12.78 21.69
C PRO A 577 -19.64 -13.74 22.29
N ARG A 578 -20.39 -14.45 21.43
CA ARG A 578 -21.48 -15.36 21.84
C ARG A 578 -21.34 -16.78 21.29
N THR A 579 -20.53 -16.96 20.25
CA THR A 579 -20.41 -18.26 19.57
C THR A 579 -18.94 -18.60 19.33
N ALA A 580 -18.54 -19.83 19.65
CA ALA A 580 -17.24 -20.34 19.24
C ALA A 580 -17.34 -20.83 17.79
N PRO A 581 -16.41 -20.45 16.90
CA PRO A 581 -16.46 -20.89 15.51
C PRO A 581 -16.03 -22.36 15.37
N GLY A 582 -16.56 -23.04 14.35
CA GLY A 582 -16.22 -24.43 13.99
C GLY A 582 -17.26 -25.46 14.45
N TYR A 583 -17.38 -26.56 13.68
CA TYR A 583 -18.46 -27.54 13.85
C TYR A 583 -18.14 -28.59 14.92
N LYS A 584 -16.89 -29.07 14.94
CA LYS A 584 -16.47 -30.11 15.87
C LYS A 584 -16.53 -29.58 17.30
N ASP A 585 -17.14 -30.37 18.19
CA ASP A 585 -17.33 -30.05 19.61
C ASP A 585 -18.09 -28.72 19.87
N ARG A 586 -18.86 -28.24 18.87
CA ARG A 586 -19.58 -26.95 18.89
C ARG A 586 -20.30 -26.65 20.21
N GLU A 587 -21.10 -27.60 20.71
CA GLU A 587 -21.84 -27.37 21.95
C GLU A 587 -20.93 -27.18 23.17
N ALA A 588 -19.87 -27.97 23.26
CA ALA A 588 -18.90 -27.87 24.35
C ALA A 588 -18.13 -26.56 24.27
N ASN A 589 -17.72 -26.17 23.05
CA ASN A 589 -17.03 -24.91 22.80
C ASN A 589 -17.93 -23.71 23.09
N ASN A 590 -19.20 -23.71 22.66
CA ASN A 590 -20.14 -22.64 23.00
C ASN A 590 -20.35 -22.51 24.51
N ARG A 591 -20.53 -23.62 25.25
CA ARG A 591 -20.61 -23.58 26.72
C ARG A 591 -19.33 -23.02 27.36
N ARG A 592 -18.17 -23.37 26.82
CA ARG A 592 -16.88 -22.84 27.28
C ARG A 592 -16.78 -21.34 27.02
N LEU A 593 -17.15 -20.89 25.82
CA LEU A 593 -17.15 -19.47 25.47
C LEU A 593 -18.14 -18.68 26.32
N ASP A 594 -19.34 -19.20 26.58
CA ASP A 594 -20.31 -18.55 27.47
C ASP A 594 -19.73 -18.29 28.87
N THR A 595 -18.97 -19.25 29.38
CA THR A 595 -18.25 -19.12 30.66
C THR A 595 -17.18 -18.04 30.55
N LEU A 596 -16.34 -18.09 29.51
CA LEU A 596 -15.25 -17.12 29.28
C LEU A 596 -15.77 -15.71 29.07
N THR A 597 -16.83 -15.52 28.28
CA THR A 597 -17.48 -14.23 28.07
C THR A 597 -18.08 -13.70 29.37
N THR A 598 -18.67 -14.56 30.20
CA THR A 598 -19.18 -14.19 31.53
C THR A 598 -18.05 -13.81 32.48
N ASP A 599 -16.88 -14.43 32.39
CA ASP A 599 -15.70 -14.09 33.18
C ASP A 599 -15.05 -12.80 32.68
N LEU A 600 -15.00 -12.58 31.37
CA LEU A 600 -14.43 -11.38 30.74
C LEU A 600 -15.29 -10.15 30.98
N PHE A 601 -16.59 -10.16 30.68
CA PHE A 601 -17.40 -8.94 30.60
C PHE A 601 -18.46 -8.84 31.71
N ASP A 602 -18.92 -7.63 32.01
CA ASP A 602 -20.10 -7.42 32.87
C ASP A 602 -21.37 -7.87 32.13
N ARG A 603 -22.48 -8.06 32.83
CA ARG A 603 -23.80 -8.31 32.20
C ARG A 603 -24.43 -7.06 31.62
N LYS A 604 -24.09 -5.87 32.14
CA LYS A 604 -24.55 -4.58 31.64
C LYS A 604 -23.48 -3.96 30.73
N ASP A 605 -23.89 -3.48 29.57
CA ASP A 605 -23.01 -2.72 28.68
C ASP A 605 -22.67 -1.35 29.28
N GLY A 606 -21.57 -0.75 28.82
CA GLY A 606 -21.10 0.57 29.26
C GLY A 606 -20.43 0.62 30.64
N ILE A 607 -20.28 -0.51 31.32
CA ILE A 607 -19.67 -0.61 32.64
C ILE A 607 -18.33 -1.35 32.56
N TRP A 608 -17.29 -0.75 33.14
CA TRP A 608 -16.00 -1.42 33.34
C TRP A 608 -16.15 -2.56 34.35
N LYS A 609 -15.67 -3.75 33.97
CA LYS A 609 -15.51 -4.89 34.86
C LYS A 609 -14.04 -5.13 35.17
N THR A 610 -13.69 -5.22 36.44
CA THR A 610 -12.36 -5.65 36.87
C THR A 610 -12.24 -7.17 36.74
N VAL A 611 -11.18 -7.64 36.07
CA VAL A 611 -10.87 -9.06 35.90
C VAL A 611 -9.39 -9.25 36.22
N GLY A 612 -9.09 -9.93 37.33
CA GLY A 612 -7.73 -9.98 37.88
C GLY A 612 -7.20 -8.57 38.14
N LYS A 613 -6.05 -8.23 37.52
CA LYS A 613 -5.42 -6.90 37.61
C LYS A 613 -5.90 -5.93 36.53
N GLY A 614 -6.57 -6.42 35.49
CA GLY A 614 -7.01 -5.62 34.35
C GLY A 614 -8.50 -5.33 34.36
N LYS A 615 -9.00 -4.86 33.21
CA LYS A 615 -10.39 -4.44 33.07
C LYS A 615 -10.95 -4.67 31.67
N THR A 616 -12.25 -4.86 31.58
CA THR A 616 -12.97 -5.01 30.30
C THR A 616 -14.21 -4.11 30.25
N ILE A 617 -14.64 -3.77 29.04
CA ILE A 617 -15.90 -3.08 28.81
C ILE A 617 -16.50 -3.51 27.47
N VAL A 618 -17.82 -3.45 27.39
CA VAL A 618 -18.58 -3.48 26.13
C VAL A 618 -19.13 -2.07 25.92
N ILE A 619 -18.77 -1.43 24.83
CA ILE A 619 -19.29 -0.10 24.47
C ILE A 619 -20.48 -0.25 23.51
N GLU A 620 -21.47 0.64 23.62
CA GLU A 620 -22.70 0.51 22.83
C GLU A 620 -22.49 0.92 21.36
N ASN A 621 -21.59 1.86 21.11
CA ASN A 621 -21.27 2.37 19.78
C ASN A 621 -19.84 2.97 19.73
N GLU A 622 -19.35 3.22 18.51
CA GLU A 622 -18.00 3.74 18.27
C GLU A 622 -17.73 5.11 18.91
N ASP A 623 -18.75 5.95 19.13
CA ASP A 623 -18.53 7.31 19.67
C ASP A 623 -18.04 7.28 21.13
N GLN A 624 -18.25 6.17 21.85
CA GLN A 624 -17.71 5.97 23.19
C GLN A 624 -16.24 5.52 23.18
N LEU A 625 -15.71 5.04 22.05
CA LEU A 625 -14.42 4.36 21.98
C LEU A 625 -13.26 5.25 22.45
N VAL A 626 -13.16 6.47 21.93
CA VAL A 626 -12.08 7.41 22.26
C VAL A 626 -12.11 7.77 23.75
N THR A 627 -13.30 8.02 24.30
CA THR A 627 -13.46 8.29 25.74
C THR A 627 -12.98 7.12 26.58
N ARG A 628 -13.35 5.88 26.23
CA ARG A 628 -12.93 4.67 26.96
C ARG A 628 -11.45 4.37 26.82
N LEU A 629 -10.86 4.69 25.67
CA LEU A 629 -9.41 4.62 25.48
C LEU A 629 -8.70 5.57 26.43
N ARG A 630 -9.13 6.84 26.50
CA ARG A 630 -8.53 7.84 27.42
C ARG A 630 -8.72 7.51 28.91
N GLU A 631 -9.81 6.86 29.28
CA GLU A 631 -10.01 6.31 30.63
C GLU A 631 -9.07 5.14 30.97
N SER A 632 -8.42 4.55 29.96
CA SER A 632 -7.63 3.32 30.09
C SER A 632 -6.15 3.54 29.90
N GLU A 633 -5.78 4.33 28.91
CA GLU A 633 -4.40 4.57 28.55
C GLU A 633 -4.24 6.01 28.08
N THR A 634 -3.14 6.67 28.44
CA THR A 634 -2.78 7.97 27.87
C THR A 634 -2.36 7.78 26.41
N PRO A 635 -2.83 8.64 25.47
CA PRO A 635 -2.37 8.60 24.08
C PRO A 635 -0.85 8.67 23.99
N ASP A 636 -0.25 8.01 22.99
CA ASP A 636 1.19 8.07 22.77
C ASP A 636 1.60 9.45 22.25
N VAL A 637 0.76 10.06 21.40
CA VAL A 637 0.92 11.46 20.99
C VAL A 637 -0.44 12.18 21.02
N GLU A 638 -0.51 13.28 21.74
CA GLU A 638 -1.64 14.22 21.66
C GLU A 638 -1.25 15.44 20.82
N ILE A 639 -2.15 15.87 19.93
CA ILE A 639 -1.94 16.99 19.01
C ILE A 639 -3.07 17.99 19.22
N GLU A 640 -2.72 19.23 19.53
CA GLU A 640 -3.67 20.33 19.71
C GLU A 640 -3.27 21.55 18.87
N SER A 641 -4.21 22.09 18.10
CA SER A 641 -4.02 23.35 17.38
C SER A 641 -3.65 24.49 18.32
N LEU A 642 -2.60 25.25 17.98
CA LEU A 642 -2.25 26.52 18.63
C LEU A 642 -2.88 27.68 17.85
N GLY A 643 -3.53 28.61 18.56
CA GLY A 643 -4.08 29.83 17.96
C GLY A 643 -5.38 29.67 17.16
N ASP A 644 -6.02 28.49 17.14
CA ASP A 644 -7.29 28.29 16.45
C ASP A 644 -8.49 28.80 17.29
N ALA A 645 -8.94 30.02 16.97
CA ALA A 645 -10.10 30.64 17.61
C ALA A 645 -11.45 29.98 17.26
N SER A 646 -11.50 29.08 16.28
CA SER A 646 -12.73 28.36 15.89
C SER A 646 -13.10 27.24 16.86
N GLY A 647 -12.16 26.82 17.72
CA GLY A 647 -12.31 25.67 18.60
C GLY A 647 -12.22 24.31 17.88
N SER A 648 -11.91 24.31 16.58
CA SER A 648 -11.64 23.08 15.82
C SER A 648 -10.21 22.61 16.08
N ASN A 649 -9.98 21.31 16.32
CA ASN A 649 -8.62 20.79 16.44
C ASN A 649 -8.11 20.35 15.05
N LEU A 650 -7.97 21.31 14.13
CA LEU A 650 -7.56 21.06 12.74
C LEU A 650 -6.19 20.35 12.62
N ALA A 651 -5.28 20.62 13.57
CA ALA A 651 -3.98 19.96 13.64
C ALA A 651 -4.14 18.44 13.85
N ALA A 652 -5.00 17.99 14.76
CA ALA A 652 -5.26 16.56 14.97
C ALA A 652 -5.91 15.85 13.76
N GLU A 653 -6.56 16.60 12.88
CA GLU A 653 -7.15 16.06 11.64
C GLU A 653 -6.16 15.94 10.48
N THR A 654 -5.00 16.60 10.56
CA THR A 654 -4.06 16.76 9.44
C THR A 654 -2.63 16.34 9.76
N ILE A 655 -2.26 16.27 11.04
CA ILE A 655 -0.95 15.83 11.51
C ILE A 655 -1.06 14.41 12.06
N GLY A 656 -0.24 13.51 11.52
CA GLY A 656 -0.10 12.16 12.02
C GLY A 656 1.28 11.86 12.56
N TYR A 657 1.43 10.70 13.20
CA TYR A 657 2.73 10.21 13.65
C TYR A 657 2.94 8.70 13.45
N VAL A 658 4.22 8.30 13.49
CA VAL A 658 4.68 6.92 13.70
C VAL A 658 5.72 6.93 14.81
N HIS A 659 5.65 5.95 15.70
CA HIS A 659 6.58 5.81 16.81
C HIS A 659 7.50 4.59 16.62
N ARG A 660 8.80 4.79 16.85
CA ARG A 660 9.80 3.73 16.85
C ARG A 660 10.67 3.78 18.09
N ILE A 661 11.07 2.61 18.55
CA ILE A 661 12.13 2.43 19.55
C ILE A 661 13.42 2.15 18.82
N HIS A 662 14.41 3.02 18.98
CA HIS A 662 15.73 2.83 18.40
C HIS A 662 16.79 2.88 19.49
N ARG A 663 17.45 1.74 19.71
CA ARG A 663 18.33 1.51 20.87
C ARG A 663 17.55 1.77 22.17
N ASP A 664 18.00 2.69 23.02
CA ASP A 664 17.34 3.07 24.28
C ASP A 664 16.51 4.37 24.15
N GLY A 665 16.26 4.85 22.93
CA GLY A 665 15.57 6.11 22.66
C GLY A 665 14.30 5.97 21.83
N HIS A 666 13.52 7.05 21.78
CA HIS A 666 12.27 7.14 21.03
C HIS A 666 12.44 8.03 19.81
N VAL A 667 11.92 7.59 18.67
CA VAL A 667 11.92 8.32 17.40
C VAL A 667 10.50 8.44 16.91
N TYR A 668 10.05 9.68 16.71
CA TYR A 668 8.74 9.97 16.14
C TYR A 668 8.92 10.61 14.76
N PHE A 669 8.29 10.02 13.73
CA PHE A 669 8.04 10.71 12.47
C PHE A 669 6.69 11.40 12.60
N VAL A 670 6.64 12.72 12.43
CA VAL A 670 5.41 13.53 12.56
C VAL A 670 5.22 14.31 11.27
N ALA A 671 4.05 14.21 10.64
CA ALA A 671 3.83 14.78 9.32
C ALA A 671 2.48 15.49 9.21
N ASN A 672 2.51 16.76 8.79
CA ASN A 672 1.35 17.49 8.30
C ASN A 672 1.11 17.07 6.84
N VAL A 673 0.02 16.36 6.57
CA VAL A 673 -0.33 15.93 5.20
C VAL A 673 -1.29 16.89 4.51
N SER A 674 -1.53 18.08 5.06
CA SER A 674 -2.38 19.10 4.45
C SER A 674 -1.59 20.16 3.68
N GLY A 675 -2.28 20.81 2.75
CA GLY A 675 -1.75 21.96 2.00
C GLY A 675 -1.71 23.27 2.79
N GLU A 676 -2.08 23.24 4.07
CA GLU A 676 -2.13 24.41 4.95
C GLU A 676 -1.04 24.32 6.02
N ALA A 677 -0.51 25.46 6.44
CA ALA A 677 0.40 25.52 7.58
C ALA A 677 -0.37 25.21 8.87
N GLN A 678 0.27 24.49 9.79
CA GLN A 678 -0.31 24.16 11.10
C GLN A 678 0.66 24.59 12.20
N GLN A 679 0.11 25.17 13.27
CA GLN A 679 0.84 25.31 14.54
C GLN A 679 0.16 24.39 15.55
N ALA A 680 0.94 23.56 16.23
CA ALA A 680 0.40 22.59 17.17
C ALA A 680 1.27 22.46 18.42
N CYS A 681 0.62 22.28 19.57
CA CYS A 681 1.28 21.69 20.74
C CYS A 681 1.18 20.17 20.58
N VAL A 682 2.33 19.51 20.51
CA VAL A 682 2.44 18.05 20.37
C VAL A 682 2.99 17.49 21.67
N ARG A 683 2.16 16.73 22.40
CA ARG A 683 2.54 16.07 23.64
C ARG A 683 2.89 14.62 23.36
N PHE A 684 4.12 14.23 23.68
CA PHE A 684 4.62 12.87 23.55
C PHE A 684 4.56 12.20 24.90
N LYS A 685 4.04 10.96 24.92
CA LYS A 685 3.97 10.16 26.13
C LYS A 685 5.34 9.73 26.63
N TYR A 686 6.27 9.49 25.72
CA TYR A 686 7.63 9.09 26.04
C TYR A 686 8.59 10.23 25.75
N GLY A 687 8.92 10.95 26.83
CA GLY A 687 9.97 11.95 26.88
C GLY A 687 11.34 11.34 27.21
N GLY A 688 12.37 12.13 27.01
CA GLY A 688 13.71 11.85 27.52
C GLY A 688 14.26 13.09 28.20
N ARG A 689 15.53 13.07 28.63
CA ARG A 689 16.18 14.29 29.15
C ARG A 689 16.31 15.40 28.12
N SER A 690 16.24 15.05 26.84
CA SER A 690 16.43 15.98 25.73
C SER A 690 15.71 15.47 24.49
N ALA A 691 15.26 16.42 23.67
CA ALA A 691 14.64 16.18 22.38
C ALA A 691 15.40 16.90 21.27
N THR A 692 15.48 16.30 20.08
CA THR A 692 16.03 16.93 18.89
C THR A 692 15.01 16.86 17.76
N VAL A 693 14.69 18.02 17.18
CA VAL A 693 13.78 18.15 16.04
C VAL A 693 14.62 18.28 14.77
N LEU A 694 14.42 17.36 13.84
CA LEU A 694 15.13 17.29 12.57
C LEU A 694 14.15 17.46 11.42
N ASP A 695 14.61 18.13 10.36
CA ASP A 695 13.92 18.19 9.08
C ASP A 695 14.56 17.18 8.12
N PRO A 696 13.90 16.05 7.83
CA PRO A 696 14.41 15.05 6.88
C PRO A 696 14.45 15.54 5.42
N MET A 697 13.71 16.58 5.05
CA MET A 697 13.73 17.14 3.70
C MET A 697 14.99 17.97 3.47
N THR A 698 15.33 18.84 4.41
CA THR A 698 16.54 19.68 4.32
C THR A 698 17.78 19.03 4.95
N ARG A 699 17.61 17.90 5.64
CA ARG A 699 18.64 17.19 6.42
C ARG A 699 19.30 18.10 7.45
N ARG A 700 18.51 18.93 8.13
CA ARG A 700 18.99 19.89 9.13
C ARG A 700 18.43 19.58 10.50
N THR A 701 19.22 19.86 11.54
CA THR A 701 18.69 20.00 12.89
C THR A 701 18.01 21.36 13.01
N LEU A 702 16.71 21.37 13.34
CA LEU A 702 15.95 22.59 13.54
C LEU A 702 16.09 23.11 14.97
N ARG A 703 15.94 22.23 15.97
CA ARG A 703 15.97 22.59 17.40
C ARG A 703 16.53 21.46 18.25
N ARG A 704 17.28 21.81 19.30
CA ARG A 704 17.65 20.92 20.41
C ARG A 704 17.05 21.47 21.69
N ILE A 705 16.42 20.61 22.47
CA ILE A 705 15.60 21.00 23.61
C ILE A 705 16.07 20.19 24.81
N GLN A 706 16.41 20.87 25.89
CA GLN A 706 16.63 20.23 27.18
C GLN A 706 15.28 20.13 27.89
N LEU A 707 14.90 18.93 28.29
CA LEU A 707 13.65 18.69 29.01
C LEU A 707 13.93 18.60 30.52
N PRO A 708 12.94 18.90 31.38
CA PRO A 708 13.09 18.78 32.82
C PRO A 708 13.60 17.39 33.22
N PRO A 709 14.55 17.29 34.16
CA PRO A 709 14.97 16.00 34.70
C PRO A 709 13.74 15.25 35.24
N GLU A 710 13.59 13.97 34.90
CA GLU A 710 12.50 13.08 35.35
C GLU A 710 11.13 13.26 34.67
N SER A 711 11.01 14.10 33.62
CA SER A 711 9.76 14.18 32.85
C SER A 711 9.56 12.90 32.02
N GLU A 712 8.51 12.13 32.32
CA GLU A 712 8.13 10.94 31.54
C GLU A 712 7.48 11.34 30.20
N THR A 713 6.86 12.52 30.13
CA THR A 713 6.19 13.09 28.95
C THR A 713 7.00 14.25 28.37
N ALA A 714 6.65 14.73 27.18
CA ALA A 714 7.26 15.94 26.61
C ALA A 714 6.25 16.73 25.76
N SER A 715 6.08 18.01 26.05
CA SER A 715 5.19 18.90 25.29
C SER A 715 5.99 19.87 24.43
N LEU A 716 5.84 19.79 23.11
CA LEU A 716 6.58 20.63 22.16
C LEU A 716 5.62 21.47 21.30
N ALA A 717 5.79 22.79 21.32
CA ALA A 717 5.21 23.66 20.29
C ALA A 717 5.98 23.46 18.97
N LEU A 718 5.27 23.05 17.92
CA LEU A 718 5.80 22.77 16.59
C LEU A 718 5.00 23.53 15.53
N ALA A 719 5.71 24.16 14.59
CA ALA A 719 5.14 24.75 13.39
C ALA A 719 5.45 23.84 12.20
N PHE A 720 4.43 23.55 11.41
CA PHE A 720 4.52 22.76 10.19
C PHE A 720 4.13 23.64 9.01
N GLU A 721 5.03 23.76 8.05
CA GLU A 721 4.69 24.21 6.71
C GLU A 721 3.72 23.21 6.03
N PRO A 722 3.00 23.63 4.97
CA PRO A 722 2.27 22.72 4.09
C PRO A 722 3.11 21.50 3.67
N PHE A 723 2.54 20.31 3.85
CA PHE A 723 3.18 19.03 3.55
C PHE A 723 4.56 18.84 4.19
N GLN A 724 4.82 19.46 5.36
CA GLN A 724 6.07 19.29 6.10
C GLN A 724 5.98 18.09 7.05
N SER A 725 7.10 17.37 7.12
CA SER A 725 7.30 16.29 8.08
C SER A 725 8.59 16.52 8.85
N LEU A 726 8.62 16.06 10.10
CA LEU A 726 9.70 16.24 11.05
C LEU A 726 10.02 14.89 11.70
N LEU A 727 11.26 14.75 12.15
CA LEU A 727 11.68 13.68 13.03
C LEU A 727 11.95 14.27 14.42
N VAL A 728 11.32 13.71 15.45
CA VAL A 728 11.54 14.09 16.85
C VAL A 728 12.22 12.92 17.55
N VAL A 729 13.44 13.14 18.01
CA VAL A 729 14.29 12.10 18.63
C VAL A 729 14.51 12.41 20.10
N PHE A 730 14.19 11.46 20.98
CA PHE A 730 14.41 11.52 22.43
C PHE A 730 15.51 10.54 22.87
N GLY A 731 16.42 10.98 23.73
CA GLY A 731 17.48 10.10 24.29
C GLY A 731 18.47 10.81 25.23
N GLU A 732 19.17 10.04 26.08
CA GLU A 732 20.06 10.55 27.16
C GLU A 732 21.37 11.20 26.66
N ALA A 733 21.90 10.76 25.51
CA ALA A 733 23.19 11.25 24.98
C ALA A 733 23.10 12.60 24.25
N LEU A 734 21.91 13.24 24.23
CA LEU A 734 21.65 14.52 23.55
C LEU A 734 21.79 15.73 24.49
N ALA A 735 22.23 15.51 25.74
CA ALA A 735 22.20 16.47 26.84
C ALA A 735 23.40 17.43 26.94
N ASP A 736 24.44 17.33 26.10
CA ASP A 736 25.59 18.25 26.17
C ASP A 736 26.17 18.61 24.79
N GLU A 737 26.09 19.90 24.45
CA GLU A 737 27.20 20.74 23.94
C GLU A 737 26.67 22.17 23.68
N THR A 738 26.76 23.05 24.69
CA THR A 738 26.95 24.52 24.60
C THR A 738 26.03 25.39 23.71
N GLY A 739 24.88 24.91 23.25
CA GLY A 739 23.82 25.77 22.69
C GLY A 739 22.92 26.30 23.80
N ALA A 740 22.69 27.62 23.87
CA ALA A 740 21.72 28.20 24.79
C ALA A 740 20.39 27.44 24.73
N ALA A 741 19.79 27.18 25.89
CA ALA A 741 18.43 26.66 25.98
C ALA A 741 17.52 27.57 25.14
N ASP A 742 16.97 27.03 24.06
CA ASP A 742 15.92 27.70 23.30
C ASP A 742 14.60 27.27 23.97
N ASN A 743 14.01 28.18 24.74
CA ASN A 743 12.97 27.92 25.74
C ASN A 743 11.58 27.64 25.13
N GLY A 744 11.52 26.96 23.98
CA GLY A 744 10.25 26.52 23.41
C GLY A 744 9.41 27.63 22.76
N GLU A 745 9.94 28.84 22.57
CA GLU A 745 9.26 29.82 21.73
C GLU A 745 9.24 29.32 20.27
N LEU A 746 8.05 29.30 19.67
CA LEU A 746 7.94 29.29 18.21
C LEU A 746 8.75 30.50 17.71
N PRO A 747 9.36 30.48 16.50
CA PRO A 747 9.85 31.70 15.89
C PRO A 747 8.68 32.62 15.51
N GLU A 748 7.96 33.16 16.48
CA GLU A 748 7.16 34.36 16.35
C GLU A 748 8.02 35.56 16.77
N ALA A 749 9.18 35.68 16.12
CA ALA A 749 9.66 37.04 15.90
C ALA A 749 8.60 37.69 15.02
N ARG A 750 7.81 38.61 15.57
CA ARG A 750 7.08 39.59 14.77
C ARG A 750 8.06 40.11 13.72
N GLN A 751 7.81 39.79 12.47
CA GLN A 751 8.73 40.11 11.39
C GLN A 751 8.21 41.37 10.71
N HIS A 752 8.99 42.44 10.76
CA HIS A 752 8.73 43.56 9.88
C HIS A 752 9.11 43.16 8.47
N THR A 753 8.10 42.86 7.65
CA THR A 753 8.26 42.57 6.23
C THR A 753 8.09 43.84 5.42
N ARG A 754 9.09 44.18 4.60
CA ARG A 754 8.96 45.19 3.54
C ARG A 754 8.81 44.46 2.19
N PRO A 755 7.58 44.31 1.67
CA PRO A 755 7.38 43.65 0.39
C PRO A 755 7.81 44.58 -0.77
N MET A 756 8.50 44.01 -1.75
CA MET A 756 8.80 44.62 -3.03
C MET A 756 8.12 43.79 -4.12
N ASP A 757 7.14 44.39 -4.78
CA ASP A 757 6.41 43.76 -5.87
C ASP A 757 7.30 43.69 -7.12
N ILE A 758 7.50 42.48 -7.64
CA ILE A 758 8.29 42.21 -8.84
C ILE A 758 7.45 41.50 -9.91
N SER A 759 6.12 41.57 -9.84
CA SER A 759 5.20 40.84 -10.73
C SER A 759 5.16 41.36 -12.17
N ASP A 760 5.64 42.59 -12.41
CA ASP A 760 5.65 43.24 -13.72
C ASP A 760 6.94 43.01 -14.53
N ARG A 761 6.90 43.31 -15.84
CA ARG A 761 8.09 43.48 -16.71
C ARG A 761 9.07 42.31 -16.68
N TRP A 762 8.56 41.12 -16.99
CA TRP A 762 9.36 39.91 -17.19
C TRP A 762 9.56 39.63 -18.68
N THR A 763 10.64 38.96 -19.05
CA THR A 763 10.79 38.34 -20.37
C THR A 763 10.60 36.83 -20.22
N LEU A 764 9.60 36.28 -20.90
CA LEU A 764 9.38 34.84 -21.00
C LEU A 764 10.16 34.29 -22.20
N ARG A 765 11.00 33.29 -21.98
CA ARG A 765 11.77 32.59 -23.01
C ARG A 765 11.56 31.09 -22.93
N ILE A 766 11.24 30.47 -24.05
CA ILE A 766 11.15 29.01 -24.21
C ILE A 766 12.12 28.63 -25.33
N PRO A 767 13.39 28.34 -25.02
CA PRO A 767 14.41 28.08 -26.03
C PRO A 767 14.07 26.89 -26.94
N GLU A 768 13.46 25.83 -26.40
CA GLU A 768 13.09 24.63 -27.18
C GLU A 768 11.98 24.91 -28.23
N ALA A 769 11.21 25.98 -28.05
CA ALA A 769 10.14 26.39 -28.94
C ALA A 769 10.48 27.65 -29.77
N ASP A 770 11.72 28.16 -29.67
CA ASP A 770 12.14 29.45 -30.26
C ASP A 770 11.15 30.59 -29.97
N PHE A 771 10.66 30.64 -28.72
CA PHE A 771 9.62 31.58 -28.30
C PHE A 771 10.17 32.56 -27.27
N GLU A 772 9.94 33.84 -27.51
CA GLU A 772 10.28 34.94 -26.60
C GLU A 772 9.17 35.98 -26.57
N GLN A 773 8.77 36.40 -25.38
CA GLN A 773 7.71 37.39 -25.18
C GLN A 773 7.99 38.29 -23.98
N ALA A 774 7.93 39.60 -24.19
CA ALA A 774 7.90 40.57 -23.10
C ALA A 774 6.52 40.55 -22.43
N LEU A 775 6.52 40.47 -21.09
CA LEU A 775 5.33 40.37 -20.25
C LEU A 775 5.19 41.61 -19.37
N GLU A 776 4.11 42.37 -19.57
CA GLU A 776 3.73 43.44 -18.65
C GLU A 776 3.31 42.89 -17.28
N GLN A 777 2.71 41.70 -17.26
CA GLN A 777 2.33 40.93 -16.08
C GLN A 777 2.57 39.45 -16.32
N LEU A 778 2.88 38.72 -15.25
CA LEU A 778 3.01 37.26 -15.29
C LEU A 778 1.74 36.60 -15.83
N GLN A 779 1.91 35.69 -16.78
CA GLN A 779 0.83 34.91 -17.37
C GLN A 779 1.29 33.53 -17.80
N THR A 780 0.33 32.63 -17.87
CA THR A 780 0.50 31.21 -18.17
C THR A 780 0.57 30.94 -19.68
N TRP A 781 1.31 29.90 -20.07
CA TRP A 781 1.76 29.68 -21.44
C TRP A 781 0.67 29.24 -22.41
N GLU A 782 -0.39 28.60 -21.91
CA GLU A 782 -1.51 28.08 -22.71
C GLU A 782 -2.26 29.19 -23.47
N ARG A 783 -2.05 30.45 -23.07
CA ARG A 783 -2.62 31.65 -23.68
C ARG A 783 -1.94 32.05 -24.98
N PHE A 784 -0.70 31.65 -25.21
CA PHE A 784 0.03 31.95 -26.44
C PHE A 784 -0.19 30.85 -27.47
N ALA A 785 -0.56 31.22 -28.69
CA ALA A 785 -0.90 30.24 -29.72
C ALA A 785 0.25 29.28 -30.04
N ASP A 786 1.49 29.80 -30.11
CA ASP A 786 2.68 29.04 -30.55
C ASP A 786 3.16 28.03 -29.50
N VAL A 787 2.85 28.25 -28.22
CA VAL A 787 3.28 27.39 -27.10
C VAL A 787 2.10 26.87 -26.28
N ARG A 788 0.89 26.90 -26.85
CA ARG A 788 -0.36 26.53 -26.16
C ARG A 788 -0.31 25.14 -25.52
N TYR A 789 0.29 24.18 -26.21
CA TYR A 789 0.41 22.79 -25.78
C TYR A 789 1.84 22.42 -25.32
N TYR A 790 2.71 23.42 -25.12
CA TYR A 790 4.10 23.19 -24.74
C TYR A 790 4.18 22.51 -23.37
N CYS A 791 5.08 21.54 -23.27
CA CYS A 791 5.43 20.85 -22.04
C CYS A 791 6.95 20.75 -21.94
N GLY A 792 7.50 21.15 -20.80
CA GLY A 792 8.93 21.34 -20.61
C GLY A 792 9.20 22.53 -19.70
N SER A 793 10.36 23.16 -19.89
CA SER A 793 10.78 24.32 -19.08
C SER A 793 10.69 25.64 -19.86
N ALA A 794 10.38 26.72 -19.15
CA ALA A 794 10.46 28.10 -19.64
C ALA A 794 11.20 28.96 -18.62
N PHE A 795 11.85 30.02 -19.10
CA PHE A 795 12.60 30.97 -18.27
C PHE A 795 11.87 32.30 -18.21
N TYR A 796 11.63 32.80 -16.99
CA TYR A 796 11.18 34.16 -16.71
C TYR A 796 12.38 34.98 -16.26
N GLU A 797 12.77 35.99 -17.02
CA GLU A 797 13.99 36.77 -16.77
C GLU A 797 13.65 38.25 -16.50
N LYS A 798 14.28 38.83 -15.47
CA LYS A 798 14.26 40.28 -15.22
C LYS A 798 15.47 40.74 -14.42
N LYS A 799 15.62 42.06 -14.33
CA LYS A 799 16.53 42.72 -13.40
C LYS A 799 15.76 43.35 -12.26
N VAL A 800 16.29 43.26 -11.04
CA VAL A 800 15.73 43.87 -9.83
C VAL A 800 16.80 44.67 -9.11
N THR A 801 16.43 45.82 -8.55
CA THR A 801 17.34 46.65 -7.75
C THR A 801 17.08 46.41 -6.27
N ILE A 802 18.10 45.93 -5.56
CA ILE A 802 18.03 45.56 -4.15
C ILE A 802 18.72 46.64 -3.32
N PRO A 803 18.07 47.17 -2.26
CA PRO A 803 18.74 48.09 -1.33
C PRO A 803 19.82 47.36 -0.52
N ALA A 804 20.68 48.11 0.17
CA ALA A 804 21.63 47.50 1.11
C ALA A 804 20.88 46.64 2.15
N ILE A 805 21.21 45.34 2.20
CA ILE A 805 20.64 44.37 3.13
C ILE A 805 21.51 44.34 4.39
N ARG A 806 20.90 44.57 5.55
CA ARG A 806 21.64 44.51 6.81
C ARG A 806 21.91 43.05 7.20
N PRO A 807 22.96 42.76 7.99
CA PRO A 807 23.28 41.38 8.41
C PRO A 807 22.17 40.65 9.16
N ASP A 808 21.31 41.40 9.87
CA ASP A 808 20.14 40.89 10.58
C ASP A 808 18.94 40.62 9.66
N GLN A 809 18.96 41.15 8.43
CA GLN A 809 17.85 41.00 7.49
C GLN A 809 17.99 39.73 6.65
N ARG A 810 16.84 39.25 6.19
CA ARG A 810 16.74 38.18 5.18
C ARG A 810 15.84 38.65 4.05
N VAL A 811 16.08 38.16 2.84
CA VAL A 811 15.28 38.45 1.66
C VAL A 811 14.67 37.15 1.13
N TRP A 812 13.34 37.07 1.18
CA TRP A 812 12.59 35.91 0.71
C TRP A 812 11.91 36.22 -0.62
N LEU A 813 12.15 35.39 -1.64
CA LEU A 813 11.33 35.37 -2.84
C LEU A 813 10.08 34.54 -2.57
N GLN A 814 8.90 35.11 -2.80
CA GLN A 814 7.61 34.43 -2.70
C GLN A 814 6.92 34.49 -4.06
N LEU A 815 6.51 33.31 -4.56
CA LEU A 815 5.70 33.15 -5.76
C LEU A 815 4.30 32.67 -5.37
N GLU A 816 3.26 33.26 -5.95
CA GLU A 816 1.88 32.91 -5.64
C GLU A 816 1.43 31.64 -6.39
N ASP A 817 1.61 31.59 -7.70
CA ASP A 817 1.07 30.52 -8.56
C ASP A 817 2.14 29.99 -9.53
N VAL A 818 2.70 28.82 -9.19
CA VAL A 818 3.71 28.11 -9.98
C VAL A 818 3.12 26.80 -10.48
N ARG A 819 3.16 26.56 -11.79
CA ARG A 819 2.65 25.36 -12.47
C ARG A 819 3.78 24.66 -13.26
N GLU A 820 4.55 23.75 -12.66
CA GLU A 820 4.37 23.14 -11.32
C GLU A 820 5.64 23.22 -10.45
N VAL A 821 6.83 23.29 -11.05
CA VAL A 821 8.12 23.45 -10.34
C VAL A 821 8.86 24.69 -10.83
N ALA A 822 9.47 25.48 -9.94
CA ALA A 822 10.27 26.65 -10.28
C ALA A 822 11.68 26.60 -9.66
N GLU A 823 12.72 26.58 -10.49
CA GLU A 823 14.11 26.79 -10.04
C GLU A 823 14.48 28.27 -10.17
N VAL A 824 15.02 28.83 -9.09
CA VAL A 824 15.33 30.27 -8.99
C VAL A 824 16.82 30.48 -9.15
N PHE A 825 17.20 31.35 -10.08
CA PHE A 825 18.57 31.76 -10.33
C PHE A 825 18.75 33.24 -10.01
N VAL A 826 19.75 33.56 -9.20
CA VAL A 826 20.14 34.93 -8.88
C VAL A 826 21.59 35.12 -9.33
N ASN A 827 21.83 36.12 -10.17
CA ASN A 827 23.14 36.43 -10.73
C ASN A 827 23.83 35.22 -11.39
N GLY A 828 23.03 34.38 -12.08
CA GLY A 828 23.49 33.20 -12.81
C GLY A 828 23.76 31.96 -11.95
N ARG A 829 23.44 31.99 -10.65
CA ARG A 829 23.60 30.84 -9.74
C ARG A 829 22.24 30.36 -9.24
N SER A 830 22.04 29.04 -9.19
CA SER A 830 20.84 28.46 -8.59
C SER A 830 20.80 28.77 -7.09
N ALA A 831 19.69 29.35 -6.65
CA ALA A 831 19.40 29.66 -5.25
C ALA A 831 18.52 28.59 -4.59
N GLY A 832 17.81 27.79 -5.38
CA GLY A 832 16.95 26.72 -4.89
C GLY A 832 15.74 26.44 -5.78
N VAL A 833 14.97 25.42 -5.40
CA VAL A 833 13.84 24.90 -6.17
C VAL A 833 12.55 24.98 -5.33
N LEU A 834 11.52 25.61 -5.91
CA LEU A 834 10.16 25.71 -5.39
C LEU A 834 9.27 24.69 -6.09
N TRP A 835 8.98 23.59 -5.42
CA TRP A 835 8.24 22.45 -5.99
C TRP A 835 7.02 22.01 -5.15
N LYS A 836 6.87 22.60 -3.96
CA LYS A 836 5.70 22.46 -3.07
C LYS A 836 5.46 23.77 -2.32
N ALA A 837 4.29 23.89 -1.70
CA ALA A 837 3.98 24.96 -0.76
C ALA A 837 4.85 24.87 0.52
N PRO A 838 5.16 26.00 1.18
CA PRO A 838 4.97 27.36 0.69
C PRO A 838 5.97 27.66 -0.43
N ARG A 839 5.52 28.33 -1.50
CA ARG A 839 6.34 28.67 -2.67
C ARG A 839 7.25 29.86 -2.38
N ARG A 840 8.12 29.72 -1.38
CA ARG A 840 9.07 30.74 -0.90
C ARG A 840 10.48 30.22 -0.73
N LEU A 841 11.46 31.08 -1.01
CA LEU A 841 12.88 30.74 -0.95
C LEU A 841 13.68 31.90 -0.34
N ASP A 842 14.54 31.60 0.62
CA ASP A 842 15.54 32.56 1.10
C ASP A 842 16.60 32.76 0.02
N VAL A 843 16.70 33.97 -0.53
CA VAL A 843 17.64 34.34 -1.59
C VAL A 843 18.72 35.32 -1.09
N THR A 844 18.81 35.55 0.23
CA THR A 844 19.68 36.55 0.85
C THR A 844 21.13 36.44 0.37
N ASP A 845 21.70 35.23 0.45
CA ASP A 845 23.13 35.00 0.21
C ASP A 845 23.53 35.09 -1.27
N TRP A 846 22.56 35.21 -2.18
CA TRP A 846 22.80 35.30 -3.62
C TRP A 846 22.63 36.73 -4.17
N LEU A 847 22.04 37.63 -3.39
CA LEU A 847 21.80 39.01 -3.78
C LEU A 847 22.99 39.91 -3.44
N ALA A 848 23.23 40.89 -4.30
CA ALA A 848 24.14 42.00 -4.06
C ALA A 848 23.36 43.32 -3.88
N GLU A 849 23.95 44.31 -3.23
CA GLU A 849 23.40 45.67 -3.27
C GLU A 849 23.40 46.20 -4.71
N GLY A 850 22.29 46.82 -5.12
CA GLY A 850 22.12 47.35 -6.48
C GLY A 850 21.41 46.37 -7.42
N GLU A 851 21.80 46.38 -8.70
CA GLU A 851 21.13 45.59 -9.74
C GLU A 851 21.49 44.10 -9.64
N ASN A 852 20.48 43.24 -9.66
CA ASN A 852 20.62 41.79 -9.67
C ASN A 852 19.84 41.21 -10.84
N ALA A 853 20.41 40.19 -11.50
CA ALA A 853 19.71 39.41 -12.50
C ALA A 853 18.94 38.28 -11.82
N LEU A 854 17.63 38.20 -12.09
CA LEU A 854 16.74 37.15 -11.59
C LEU A 854 16.21 36.36 -12.78
N SER A 855 16.40 35.04 -12.76
CA SER A 855 15.81 34.11 -13.74
C SER A 855 15.07 33.01 -12.99
N ILE A 856 13.84 32.70 -13.40
CA ILE A 856 13.01 31.66 -12.81
C ILE A 856 12.70 30.64 -13.92
N LYS A 857 13.27 29.44 -13.81
CA LYS A 857 12.99 28.32 -14.70
C LYS A 857 11.77 27.58 -14.18
N VAL A 858 10.64 27.69 -14.86
CA VAL A 858 9.40 26.98 -14.51
C VAL A 858 9.21 25.77 -15.42
N THR A 859 8.84 24.63 -14.84
CA THR A 859 8.63 23.36 -15.54
C THR A 859 7.23 22.81 -15.22
N ASN A 860 6.43 22.52 -16.25
CA ASN A 860 5.06 22.01 -16.12
C ASN A 860 5.00 20.47 -16.22
N VAL A 861 3.82 19.91 -16.52
CA VAL A 861 3.56 18.46 -16.71
C VAL A 861 3.06 18.15 -18.13
N TRP A 862 3.12 16.89 -18.54
CA TRP A 862 2.86 16.44 -19.92
C TRP A 862 1.40 16.55 -20.42
N ILE A 863 0.42 16.79 -19.54
CA ILE A 863 -1.00 16.75 -19.92
C ILE A 863 -1.35 17.64 -21.12
N ASN A 864 -0.79 18.85 -21.21
CA ASN A 864 -1.08 19.77 -22.32
C ASN A 864 -0.62 19.21 -23.66
N ARG A 865 0.54 18.55 -23.70
CA ARG A 865 1.04 17.89 -24.89
C ARG A 865 0.09 16.77 -25.33
N MET A 866 -0.52 16.03 -24.39
CA MET A 866 -1.48 14.96 -24.74
C MET A 866 -2.77 15.47 -25.40
N LEU A 867 -3.07 16.77 -25.26
CA LEU A 867 -4.20 17.44 -25.88
C LEU A 867 -3.88 18.02 -27.27
N ASP A 868 -2.59 18.04 -27.65
CA ASP A 868 -2.14 18.61 -28.91
C ASP A 868 -2.76 17.87 -30.11
N PRO A 869 -3.50 18.56 -31.00
CA PRO A 869 -4.03 17.95 -32.22
C PRO A 869 -2.97 17.27 -33.11
N ALA A 870 -1.71 17.71 -33.03
CA ALA A 870 -0.60 17.11 -33.78
C ALA A 870 -0.19 15.72 -33.27
N LEU A 871 -0.62 15.31 -32.06
CA LEU A 871 -0.34 13.99 -31.48
C LEU A 871 -1.47 12.95 -31.70
N GLN A 872 -2.45 13.26 -32.55
CA GLN A 872 -3.52 12.32 -32.87
C GLN A 872 -3.00 11.14 -33.71
N GLU A 873 -3.40 9.92 -33.35
CA GLU A 873 -3.10 8.73 -34.14
C GLU A 873 -3.83 8.79 -35.48
N PRO A 874 -3.15 8.52 -36.62
CA PRO A 874 -3.85 8.21 -37.86
C PRO A 874 -4.64 6.91 -37.69
N LYS A 875 -5.96 6.92 -37.96
CA LYS A 875 -6.82 5.72 -37.86
C LYS A 875 -6.16 4.53 -38.59
N PRO A 876 -5.96 3.38 -37.93
CA PRO A 876 -5.32 2.24 -38.58
C PRO A 876 -6.19 1.73 -39.73
N SER A 877 -5.54 1.39 -40.84
CA SER A 877 -6.19 0.89 -42.05
C SER A 877 -6.56 -0.61 -41.99
N SER A 878 -6.08 -1.35 -40.98
CA SER A 878 -6.32 -2.79 -40.75
C SER A 878 -6.17 -3.18 -39.27
N PRO A 879 -6.62 -4.37 -38.83
CA PRO A 879 -6.34 -4.90 -37.49
C PRO A 879 -4.84 -5.13 -37.29
N LEU A 880 -4.37 -4.93 -36.06
CA LEU A 880 -2.96 -4.74 -35.75
C LEU A 880 -2.08 -5.99 -35.76
N SER A 881 -2.65 -7.19 -35.85
CA SER A 881 -1.86 -8.42 -35.99
C SER A 881 -2.74 -9.61 -36.36
N GLU A 882 -2.30 -10.45 -37.29
CA GLU A 882 -2.85 -11.81 -37.52
C GLU A 882 -2.13 -12.88 -36.70
N ASN A 883 -0.94 -12.57 -36.15
CA ASN A 883 -0.06 -13.51 -35.46
C ASN A 883 -0.48 -13.80 -34.00
N TRP A 884 -1.36 -12.96 -33.42
CA TRP A 884 -1.81 -13.06 -32.02
C TRP A 884 -3.35 -12.97 -31.89
N PRO A 885 -4.12 -13.84 -32.59
CA PRO A 885 -5.56 -13.64 -32.80
C PRO A 885 -6.41 -13.66 -31.52
N TYR A 886 -5.92 -14.25 -30.43
CA TYR A 886 -6.64 -14.33 -29.14
C TYR A 886 -6.48 -13.10 -28.25
N PHE A 887 -5.54 -12.21 -28.57
CA PHE A 887 -5.22 -11.02 -27.76
C PHE A 887 -5.45 -9.70 -28.48
N THR A 888 -5.60 -9.72 -29.81
CA THR A 888 -5.59 -8.54 -30.68
C THR A 888 -6.57 -7.46 -30.27
N GLU A 889 -7.83 -7.78 -29.94
CA GLU A 889 -8.81 -6.73 -29.63
C GLU A 889 -8.63 -6.13 -28.22
N LYS A 890 -8.31 -6.95 -27.20
CA LYS A 890 -8.04 -6.45 -25.83
C LYS A 890 -6.72 -5.68 -25.78
N ILE A 891 -5.65 -6.21 -26.40
CA ILE A 891 -4.35 -5.52 -26.55
C ILE A 891 -4.50 -4.27 -27.41
N LYS A 892 -5.28 -4.28 -28.49
CA LYS A 892 -5.59 -3.07 -29.27
C LYS A 892 -6.30 -2.03 -28.43
N GLN A 893 -7.37 -2.37 -27.71
CA GLN A 893 -8.05 -1.43 -26.81
C GLN A 893 -7.11 -0.90 -25.72
N ILE A 894 -6.24 -1.75 -25.20
CA ILE A 894 -5.17 -1.41 -24.26
C ILE A 894 -4.20 -0.42 -24.90
N ARG A 895 -3.68 -0.72 -26.08
CA ARG A 895 -2.71 0.08 -26.83
C ARG A 895 -3.28 1.42 -27.29
N ASP A 896 -4.50 1.43 -27.83
CA ASP A 896 -5.24 2.62 -28.28
C ASP A 896 -5.53 3.57 -27.10
N ARG A 897 -5.82 3.02 -25.91
CA ARG A 897 -5.92 3.80 -24.66
C ARG A 897 -4.56 4.37 -24.19
N ARG A 898 -3.43 3.72 -24.53
CA ARG A 898 -2.13 3.91 -23.86
C ARG A 898 -1.17 4.85 -24.59
N LEU A 899 -1.00 4.69 -25.91
CA LEU A 899 0.04 5.40 -26.66
C LEU A 899 -0.36 6.82 -27.07
N TYR A 900 -1.65 7.08 -27.29
CA TYR A 900 -2.08 8.31 -27.93
C TYR A 900 -2.88 9.23 -27.03
N GLY A 901 -2.94 9.04 -25.72
CA GLY A 901 -3.61 10.00 -24.83
C GLY A 901 -5.14 10.08 -24.97
N HIS A 902 -5.81 9.02 -25.44
CA HIS A 902 -7.26 9.06 -25.70
C HIS A 902 -8.09 9.31 -24.42
N LYS A 903 -7.73 8.65 -23.30
CA LYS A 903 -8.41 8.87 -22.01
C LYS A 903 -8.17 10.28 -21.48
N GLU A 904 -6.95 10.79 -21.64
CA GLU A 904 -6.54 12.13 -21.25
C GLU A 904 -7.40 13.17 -21.99
N ARG A 905 -7.58 13.05 -23.31
CA ARG A 905 -8.45 13.92 -24.12
C ARG A 905 -9.95 13.75 -23.84
N GLN A 906 -10.39 12.60 -23.34
CA GLN A 906 -11.77 12.43 -22.89
C GLN A 906 -12.04 13.16 -21.58
N GLN A 907 -11.08 13.16 -20.66
CA GLN A 907 -11.24 13.74 -19.32
C GLN A 907 -10.87 15.22 -19.25
N VAL A 908 -9.94 15.69 -20.10
CA VAL A 908 -9.49 17.09 -20.15
C VAL A 908 -9.76 17.66 -21.54
N GLN A 909 -10.62 18.68 -21.59
CA GLN A 909 -11.13 19.26 -22.84
C GLN A 909 -10.35 20.50 -23.32
N SER A 910 -9.51 21.08 -22.46
CA SER A 910 -8.71 22.28 -22.76
C SER A 910 -7.36 22.22 -22.06
N PRO A 911 -6.30 22.81 -22.65
CA PRO A 911 -5.01 22.99 -21.97
C PRO A 911 -5.16 23.55 -20.57
N LEU A 912 -4.41 22.97 -19.63
CA LEU A 912 -4.31 23.44 -18.26
C LEU A 912 -3.32 24.61 -18.17
N PRO A 913 -3.50 25.51 -17.20
CA PRO A 913 -2.53 26.57 -16.93
C PRO A 913 -1.11 26.02 -16.71
N ALA A 914 -0.12 26.61 -17.37
CA ALA A 914 1.29 26.23 -17.25
C ALA A 914 2.18 27.46 -17.09
N GLY A 915 3.23 27.38 -16.27
CA GLY A 915 4.15 28.50 -16.04
C GLY A 915 3.90 29.26 -14.73
N LEU A 916 4.17 30.56 -14.76
CA LEU A 916 4.13 31.46 -13.63
C LEU A 916 3.01 32.51 -13.79
N SER A 917 2.17 32.63 -12.76
CA SER A 917 1.09 33.63 -12.66
C SER A 917 0.98 34.19 -11.24
N GLY A 918 0.06 35.13 -11.04
CA GLY A 918 -0.15 35.77 -9.75
C GLY A 918 1.00 36.70 -9.37
N LYS A 919 1.14 36.96 -8.06
CA LYS A 919 2.16 37.85 -7.53
C LYS A 919 3.51 37.16 -7.38
N ALA A 920 4.56 37.90 -7.71
CA ALA A 920 5.93 37.60 -7.32
C ALA A 920 6.44 38.75 -6.44
N THR A 921 6.93 38.42 -5.24
CA THR A 921 7.37 39.43 -4.28
C THR A 921 8.72 39.07 -3.66
N LEU A 922 9.56 40.09 -3.44
CA LEU A 922 10.73 39.97 -2.57
C LEU A 922 10.38 40.60 -1.21
N GLN A 923 10.41 39.81 -0.16
CA GLN A 923 10.12 40.25 1.19
C GLN A 923 11.42 40.45 1.96
N ILE A 924 11.76 41.70 2.27
CA ILE A 924 12.87 42.00 3.17
C ILE A 924 12.33 41.87 4.60
N VAL A 925 12.76 40.81 5.27
CA VAL A 925 12.37 40.41 6.60
C VAL A 925 13.41 40.92 7.60
N THR A 926 12.96 41.67 8.60
CA THR A 926 13.76 42.00 9.77
C THR A 926 13.21 41.24 10.98
N PRO A 927 14.02 40.44 11.69
CA PRO A 927 13.62 39.85 12.95
C PRO A 927 13.37 40.97 13.97
N GLU A 928 12.18 41.05 14.59
CA GLU A 928 12.06 41.85 15.81
C GLU A 928 12.84 41.16 16.92
N ARG A 929 13.78 41.89 17.55
CA ARG A 929 14.33 41.50 18.84
C ARG A 929 13.31 41.88 19.91
N THR A 930 12.47 40.95 20.32
CA THR A 930 11.71 41.08 21.56
C THR A 930 12.68 40.91 22.73
N ASN A 931 12.98 42.01 23.42
CA ASN A 931 13.33 41.92 24.84
C ASN A 931 12.01 41.66 25.58
N LEU A 932 11.63 40.40 25.72
CA LEU A 932 10.58 39.99 26.65
C LEU A 932 11.26 39.20 27.76
N GLY A 933 11.08 39.70 28.99
CA GLY A 933 11.48 38.98 30.19
C GLY A 933 10.60 37.74 30.38
N GLU A 934 11.16 36.78 31.11
CA GLU A 934 10.48 35.67 31.79
C GLU A 934 8.94 35.75 31.75
N GLY A 935 8.29 35.04 30.82
CA GLY A 935 6.83 35.02 30.80
C GLY A 935 6.13 34.59 29.52
N GLU A 936 6.56 33.53 28.83
CA GLU A 936 5.62 32.69 28.09
C GLU A 936 5.76 31.26 28.64
N ALA A 937 4.64 30.74 29.15
CA ALA A 937 4.60 29.51 29.90
C ALA A 937 4.89 28.30 28.98
N PRO A 938 5.51 27.22 29.50
CA PRO A 938 5.41 25.91 28.84
C PRO A 938 3.93 25.61 28.54
N CYS A 939 3.62 24.85 27.48
CA CYS A 939 2.28 24.27 27.33
C CYS A 939 1.95 23.62 28.70
N GLU A 940 1.00 24.19 29.45
CA GLU A 940 0.71 23.71 30.81
C GLU A 940 0.36 22.21 30.75
N ASP A 941 1.00 21.44 31.64
CA ASP A 941 0.88 19.98 31.76
C ASP A 941 -0.53 19.52 32.16
#